data_AF-A0A091FMP8-F1
#
_entry.id   AF-A0A091FMP8-F1
#
_cell.length_a   1.000
_cell.length_b   1.000
_cell.length_c   1.000
_cell.angle_alpha   90.00
_cell.angle_beta   90.00
_cell.angle_gamma   90.00
#
_symmetry.space_group_name_H-M   'P 1'
#
loop_
_entity.id
_entity.type
_entity.pdbx_description
1 polymer ?
#
loop_
_entity_poly.entity_id
_entity_poly.type
_entity_poly.pdbx_seq_one_letter_code
_entity_poly.pdbx_strand_id
1 'polypeptide(L)'
;QIDKYLYHMRLSEETLQDVSQRFRKEMEKGLGADTNPTATVKMLPTFVRSTPDGTEEGDFLALDLGGTNFRVLQVKVSDNGLQKVEMENQIYAIPEELMRGSGVQLFDHIAECLANFMEKLKIKDRKLPLGFTFSFPCHQSKLDESILVTWTKGFKCSSVEGKDVVSMLRKSIKKRGDFDIDIVAVVNDTVGTMMTCGYDDHNCEVGLIVGTGTNACYMEEMRHIDLVEGDEGRMCINMEWGAFGDDGVLNDIRTEFDREIDMGSLNPGKQLFEKMISGMYMGELVRLILVKMAKEGLLFGGRLTPDLLTTGHFETRYVSAIEKEKEGLQKAHEILTKLGLEPSHEDCVAVHRICQIVSTRSANLCGATLAAVLRRIKENKGVDRLRSTVGVDGSVYKKHPHFARRLHKTVRKLLPDCEIRFVRSEDGSGKGAAMVTAVAYRLAAQHKARQKILEALKLSHEQLLEVKQRMRIEMEKGLGKETHAEATVKMLPTYVCSTPDGTEKGDFLALDLGGTNFRVLLVRVRNGMRRGVEMHNKIYSIPVEIMQGTGEELFDHIVHCISDFLEYMGMKGVSLPLGFTFSFPCQQTNLDEGILLKWTKGFKATGCEGEDVVNLLKEAIHRREEFDLDVVAVVNDTVGTMMTCGYEDPFCEVGLIVGTGSNACYMEEMRNVELVEGEEGRMCINMEWGAFGDSGCLDDIRTEFDVAVDELSLNPGKQRFEKMISGMYLGEIVRNILMDFTKRGLLFRGRISERLKTRGIFETKFLSQIER
;
A
#
# COMPACT_ATOMS: atom_id res chain seq x y z
N GLN A 1 -13.44 -39.04 38.78
CA GLN A 1 -12.12 -38.92 39.44
C GLN A 1 -11.11 -38.26 38.52
N ILE A 2 -10.90 -38.73 37.28
CA ILE A 2 -10.00 -38.11 36.28
C ILE A 2 -10.24 -36.59 36.11
N ASP A 3 -11.50 -36.18 35.95
CA ASP A 3 -11.85 -34.75 35.77
C ASP A 3 -11.43 -33.86 36.95
N LYS A 4 -11.45 -34.40 38.17
CA LYS A 4 -11.00 -33.70 39.38
C LYS A 4 -9.48 -33.67 39.46
N TYR A 5 -8.83 -34.77 39.08
CA TYR A 5 -7.37 -34.89 39.05
C TYR A 5 -6.74 -33.92 38.04
N LEU A 6 -7.32 -33.84 36.85
CA LEU A 6 -6.88 -32.97 35.76
C LEU A 6 -7.70 -31.67 35.68
N TYR A 7 -8.23 -31.20 36.81
CA TYR A 7 -9.06 -29.99 36.86
C TYR A 7 -8.36 -28.78 36.23
N HIS A 8 -7.07 -28.59 36.53
CA HIS A 8 -6.26 -27.48 35.99
C HIS A 8 -6.04 -27.54 34.47
N MET A 9 -6.29 -28.67 33.82
CA MET A 9 -6.24 -28.76 32.35
C MET A 9 -7.58 -28.44 31.68
N ARG A 10 -8.66 -28.27 32.45
CA ARG A 10 -10.01 -28.01 31.95
C ARG A 10 -10.32 -26.52 32.02
N LEU A 11 -9.87 -25.79 31.00
CA LEU A 11 -10.00 -24.35 30.94
C LEU A 11 -11.46 -23.92 30.73
N SER A 12 -11.92 -22.96 31.53
CA SER A 12 -13.24 -22.35 31.40
C SER A 12 -13.28 -21.37 30.22
N GLU A 13 -14.48 -20.97 29.80
CA GLU A 13 -14.63 -19.96 28.76
C GLU A 13 -14.03 -18.61 29.16
N GLU A 14 -14.16 -18.23 30.43
CA GLU A 14 -13.56 -17.03 31.02
C GLU A 14 -12.02 -17.08 30.95
N THR A 15 -11.41 -18.21 31.33
CA THR A 15 -9.94 -18.38 31.21
C THR A 15 -9.49 -18.29 29.75
N LEU A 16 -10.27 -18.83 28.80
CA LEU A 16 -9.93 -18.74 27.38
C LEU A 16 -10.07 -17.32 26.83
N GLN A 17 -11.06 -16.54 27.31
CA GLN A 17 -11.17 -15.12 26.98
C GLN A 17 -9.97 -14.33 27.51
N ASP A 18 -9.55 -14.59 28.75
CA ASP A 18 -8.37 -13.96 29.35
C ASP A 18 -7.09 -14.33 28.56
N VAL A 19 -6.86 -15.61 28.25
CA VAL A 19 -5.73 -16.04 27.39
C VAL A 19 -5.77 -15.33 26.03
N SER A 20 -6.94 -15.18 25.42
CA SER A 20 -7.13 -14.44 24.17
C SER A 20 -6.73 -12.96 24.31
N GLN A 21 -7.10 -12.31 25.42
CA GLN A 21 -6.73 -10.92 25.70
C GLN A 21 -5.23 -10.75 25.98
N ARG A 22 -4.62 -11.66 26.75
CA ARG A 22 -3.17 -11.69 27.00
C ARG A 22 -2.41 -11.81 25.67
N PHE A 23 -2.84 -12.72 24.80
CA PHE A 23 -2.22 -12.89 23.49
C PHE A 23 -2.36 -11.66 22.59
N ARG A 24 -3.52 -10.97 22.61
CA ARG A 24 -3.71 -9.70 21.89
C ARG A 24 -2.67 -8.64 22.32
N LYS A 25 -2.37 -8.54 23.61
CA LYS A 25 -1.34 -7.62 24.12
C LYS A 25 0.06 -8.02 23.67
N GLU A 26 0.36 -9.32 23.62
CA GLU A 26 1.65 -9.80 23.10
C GLU A 26 1.81 -9.54 21.59
N MET A 27 0.71 -9.58 20.81
CA MET A 27 0.74 -9.16 19.40
C MET A 27 1.09 -7.67 19.27
N GLU A 28 0.45 -6.80 20.06
CA GLU A 28 0.74 -5.35 20.07
C GLU A 28 2.21 -5.08 20.46
N LYS A 29 2.71 -5.76 21.49
CA LYS A 29 4.13 -5.66 21.90
C LYS A 29 5.09 -6.14 20.81
N GLY A 30 4.76 -7.22 20.11
CA GLY A 30 5.60 -7.76 19.05
C GLY A 30 5.66 -6.85 17.82
N LEU A 31 4.60 -6.09 17.54
CA LEU A 31 4.57 -5.15 16.41
C LEU A 31 5.27 -3.82 16.72
N GLY A 32 5.25 -3.37 17.97
CA GLY A 32 5.83 -2.10 18.38
C GLY A 32 7.36 -2.09 18.38
N ALA A 33 7.98 -1.07 17.78
CA ALA A 33 9.44 -0.96 17.66
C ALA A 33 10.17 -0.96 19.01
N ASP A 34 9.63 -0.24 20.01
CA ASP A 34 10.22 -0.13 21.34
C ASP A 34 10.06 -1.42 22.17
N THR A 35 8.99 -2.18 21.92
CA THR A 35 8.61 -3.35 22.72
C THR A 35 9.10 -4.67 22.12
N ASN A 36 9.27 -4.73 20.79
CA ASN A 36 9.66 -5.95 20.06
C ASN A 36 10.94 -6.63 20.59
N PRO A 37 12.02 -5.91 20.98
CA PRO A 37 13.25 -6.55 21.46
C PRO A 37 13.02 -7.49 22.65
N THR A 38 12.03 -7.19 23.49
CA THR A 38 11.69 -8.00 24.68
C THR A 38 10.42 -8.84 24.52
N ALA A 39 9.68 -8.70 23.42
CA ALA A 39 8.47 -9.45 23.16
C ALA A 39 8.76 -10.96 22.98
N THR A 40 7.88 -11.81 23.51
CA THR A 40 7.96 -13.26 23.32
C THR A 40 7.34 -13.70 22.00
N VAL A 41 6.18 -13.13 21.66
CA VAL A 41 5.54 -13.26 20.35
C VAL A 41 6.21 -12.27 19.40
N LYS A 42 7.00 -12.79 18.45
CA LYS A 42 7.95 -11.96 17.67
C LYS A 42 7.32 -11.14 16.55
N MET A 43 6.14 -11.53 16.06
CA MET A 43 5.41 -10.78 15.02
C MET A 43 6.30 -10.40 13.82
N LEU A 44 7.00 -11.40 13.28
CA LEU A 44 8.04 -11.24 12.27
C LEU A 44 7.44 -10.81 10.91
N PRO A 45 7.94 -9.72 10.31
CA PRO A 45 7.59 -9.33 8.94
C PRO A 45 8.03 -10.40 7.93
N THR A 46 7.12 -10.76 7.01
CA THR A 46 7.39 -11.81 6.00
C THR A 46 7.68 -11.26 4.60
N PHE A 47 7.47 -9.96 4.39
CA PHE A 47 7.53 -9.29 3.08
C PHE A 47 6.51 -9.80 2.04
N VAL A 48 5.57 -10.67 2.43
CA VAL A 48 4.42 -11.05 1.60
C VAL A 48 3.32 -10.00 1.76
N ARG A 49 3.19 -9.12 0.77
CA ARG A 49 2.28 -7.95 0.83
C ARG A 49 0.86 -8.19 0.30
N SER A 50 0.60 -9.34 -0.30
CA SER A 50 -0.73 -9.68 -0.81
C SER A 50 -0.95 -11.17 -0.84
N THR A 51 -2.20 -11.57 -0.66
CA THR A 51 -2.70 -12.90 -1.03
C THR A 51 -2.80 -13.01 -2.56
N PRO A 52 -3.00 -14.23 -3.10
CA PRO A 52 -3.27 -14.37 -4.51
C PRO A 52 -4.54 -13.63 -4.95
N ASP A 53 -4.60 -13.18 -6.19
CA ASP A 53 -5.78 -12.50 -6.77
C ASP A 53 -6.30 -13.13 -8.07
N GLY A 54 -5.67 -14.23 -8.51
CA GLY A 54 -6.04 -14.98 -9.70
C GLY A 54 -5.32 -14.54 -10.98
N THR A 55 -4.53 -13.46 -10.94
CA THR A 55 -3.70 -13.02 -12.08
C THR A 55 -2.28 -13.60 -12.07
N GLU A 56 -1.99 -14.51 -11.14
CA GLU A 56 -0.73 -15.23 -11.11
C GLU A 56 -0.61 -16.22 -12.27
N GLU A 57 0.52 -16.18 -12.97
CA GLU A 57 0.84 -17.14 -14.03
C GLU A 57 2.33 -17.49 -14.00
N GLY A 58 2.68 -18.70 -14.43
CA GLY A 58 4.07 -19.12 -14.59
C GLY A 58 4.34 -20.56 -14.17
N ASP A 59 5.62 -20.93 -14.25
CA ASP A 59 6.15 -22.25 -13.89
C ASP A 59 7.21 -22.07 -12.81
N PHE A 60 6.95 -22.61 -11.62
CA PHE A 60 7.71 -22.31 -10.41
C PHE A 60 8.21 -23.59 -9.74
N LEU A 61 9.38 -23.51 -9.13
CA LEU A 61 9.85 -24.53 -8.20
C LEU A 61 9.48 -24.14 -6.77
N ALA A 62 9.18 -25.13 -5.94
CA ALA A 62 9.03 -24.93 -4.51
C ALA A 62 9.79 -25.97 -3.70
N LEU A 63 10.45 -25.52 -2.65
CA LEU A 63 11.05 -26.37 -1.63
C LEU A 63 10.21 -26.31 -0.36
N ASP A 64 10.08 -27.42 0.33
CA ASP A 64 9.40 -27.47 1.63
C ASP A 64 10.21 -28.26 2.65
N LEU A 65 10.76 -27.51 3.62
CA LEU A 65 11.57 -28.01 4.71
C LEU A 65 11.00 -27.55 6.05
N GLY A 66 10.51 -28.49 6.85
CA GLY A 66 9.96 -28.19 8.17
C GLY A 66 9.82 -29.37 9.13
N GLY A 67 10.24 -30.56 8.71
CA GLY A 67 10.16 -31.82 9.45
C GLY A 67 11.07 -32.88 8.83
N THR A 68 10.77 -34.16 9.07
CA THR A 68 11.58 -35.29 8.57
C THR A 68 11.43 -35.55 7.07
N ASN A 69 10.39 -35.01 6.45
CA ASN A 69 10.11 -35.14 5.02
C ASN A 69 10.39 -33.80 4.34
N PHE A 70 11.38 -33.79 3.45
CA PHE A 70 11.65 -32.69 2.53
C PHE A 70 10.87 -32.90 1.24
N ARG A 71 10.28 -31.83 0.70
CA ARG A 71 9.55 -31.92 -0.58
C ARG A 71 10.12 -30.94 -1.59
N VAL A 72 10.22 -31.40 -2.82
CA VAL A 72 10.49 -30.57 -4.00
C VAL A 72 9.25 -30.62 -4.88
N LEU A 73 8.77 -29.47 -5.31
CA LEU A 73 7.58 -29.35 -6.15
C LEU A 73 7.88 -28.50 -7.40
N GLN A 74 7.26 -28.86 -8.52
CA GLN A 74 7.04 -27.98 -9.64
C GLN A 74 5.56 -27.59 -9.66
N VAL A 75 5.27 -26.30 -9.73
CA VAL A 75 3.92 -25.75 -9.70
C VAL A 75 3.74 -24.87 -10.92
N LYS A 76 2.81 -25.25 -11.80
CA LYS A 76 2.43 -24.47 -12.98
C LYS A 76 1.08 -23.82 -12.74
N VAL A 77 1.06 -22.51 -12.83
CA VAL A 77 -0.13 -21.68 -12.71
C VAL A 77 -0.45 -21.13 -14.09
N SER A 78 -1.65 -21.39 -14.58
CA SER A 78 -2.08 -20.98 -15.93
C SER A 78 -3.25 -20.02 -15.86
N ASP A 79 -3.16 -18.91 -16.60
CA ASP A 79 -4.23 -17.92 -16.77
C ASP A 79 -5.25 -18.39 -17.82
N ASN A 80 -5.97 -19.47 -17.52
CA ASN A 80 -7.02 -20.00 -18.41
C ASN A 80 -8.44 -19.74 -17.87
N GLY A 81 -8.58 -18.88 -16.86
CA GLY A 81 -9.87 -18.59 -16.20
C GLY A 81 -10.47 -19.76 -15.40
N LEU A 82 -9.82 -20.94 -15.40
CA LEU A 82 -10.26 -22.13 -14.65
C LEU A 82 -9.50 -22.32 -13.33
N GLN A 83 -8.54 -21.44 -13.01
CA GLN A 83 -7.68 -21.50 -11.82
C GLN A 83 -7.00 -22.86 -11.60
N LYS A 84 -6.74 -23.63 -12.66
CA LYS A 84 -6.17 -24.96 -12.53
C LYS A 84 -4.66 -24.87 -12.32
N VAL A 85 -4.21 -25.34 -11.16
CA VAL A 85 -2.78 -25.49 -10.84
C VAL A 85 -2.35 -26.92 -11.15
N GLU A 86 -1.33 -27.09 -11.98
CA GLU A 86 -0.69 -28.39 -12.20
C GLU A 86 0.51 -28.52 -11.27
N MET A 87 0.61 -29.64 -10.57
CA MET A 87 1.67 -29.86 -9.58
C MET A 87 2.30 -31.23 -9.73
N GLU A 88 3.62 -31.24 -9.79
CA GLU A 88 4.46 -32.44 -9.67
C GLU A 88 5.26 -32.31 -8.38
N ASN A 89 5.35 -33.38 -7.57
CA ASN A 89 6.12 -33.35 -6.33
C ASN A 89 6.93 -34.62 -6.09
N GLN A 90 7.98 -34.49 -5.30
CA GLN A 90 8.77 -35.61 -4.81
C GLN A 90 9.16 -35.39 -3.35
N ILE A 91 9.02 -36.46 -2.56
CA ILE A 91 9.37 -36.47 -1.13
C ILE A 91 10.73 -37.15 -0.98
N TYR A 92 11.60 -36.52 -0.20
CA TYR A 92 12.90 -37.02 0.22
C TYR A 92 12.93 -37.12 1.75
N ALA A 93 13.37 -38.26 2.26
CA ALA A 93 13.59 -38.41 3.70
C ALA A 93 14.89 -37.72 4.09
N ILE A 94 14.89 -36.96 5.19
CA ILE A 94 16.10 -36.43 5.79
C ILE A 94 16.51 -37.33 6.96
N PRO A 95 17.65 -38.03 6.88
CA PRO A 95 18.16 -38.83 7.98
C PRO A 95 18.45 -37.99 9.23
N GLU A 96 18.29 -38.59 10.41
CA GLU A 96 18.46 -37.89 11.69
C GLU A 96 19.88 -37.36 11.87
N GLU A 97 20.89 -38.07 11.34
CA GLU A 97 22.28 -37.61 11.33
C GLU A 97 22.47 -36.30 10.54
N LEU A 98 21.67 -36.03 9.49
CA LEU A 98 21.71 -34.77 8.76
C LEU A 98 20.99 -33.67 9.54
N MET A 99 19.85 -33.99 10.18
CA MET A 99 19.09 -33.05 11.01
C MET A 99 19.89 -32.53 12.21
N ARG A 100 20.89 -33.29 12.67
CA ARG A 100 21.77 -32.95 13.79
C ARG A 100 23.24 -32.72 13.37
N GLY A 101 23.52 -32.77 12.06
CA GLY A 101 24.86 -32.67 11.49
C GLY A 101 25.34 -31.23 11.29
N SER A 102 26.15 -31.00 10.25
CA SER A 102 26.55 -29.64 9.86
C SER A 102 25.56 -29.01 8.88
N GLY A 103 25.42 -27.68 8.94
CA GLY A 103 24.64 -26.94 7.96
C GLY A 103 25.06 -27.20 6.52
N VAL A 104 26.37 -27.33 6.26
CA VAL A 104 26.90 -27.63 4.91
C VAL A 104 26.35 -28.95 4.39
N GLN A 105 26.34 -30.01 5.20
CA GLN A 105 25.79 -31.30 4.80
C GLN A 105 24.28 -31.24 4.51
N LEU A 106 23.52 -30.50 5.33
CA LEU A 106 22.09 -30.32 5.10
C LEU A 106 21.81 -29.62 3.76
N PHE A 107 22.46 -28.48 3.49
CA PHE A 107 22.21 -27.72 2.26
C PHE A 107 22.77 -28.38 1.00
N ASP A 108 23.88 -29.14 1.12
CA ASP A 108 24.38 -29.98 0.03
C ASP A 108 23.36 -31.09 -0.31
N HIS A 109 22.75 -31.73 0.69
CA HIS A 109 21.70 -32.72 0.48
C HIS A 109 20.43 -32.12 -0.15
N ILE A 110 20.02 -30.92 0.27
CA ILE A 110 18.90 -30.20 -0.35
C ILE A 110 19.19 -29.90 -1.83
N ALA A 111 20.40 -29.43 -2.14
CA ALA A 111 20.83 -29.16 -3.51
C ALA A 111 20.88 -30.42 -4.38
N GLU A 112 21.26 -31.57 -3.81
CA GLU A 112 21.22 -32.88 -4.46
C GLU A 112 19.78 -33.37 -4.71
N CYS A 113 18.87 -33.21 -3.75
CA CYS A 113 17.46 -33.55 -3.94
C CYS A 113 16.83 -32.72 -5.07
N LEU A 114 17.09 -31.41 -5.08
CA LEU A 114 16.62 -30.51 -6.13
C LEU A 114 17.17 -30.89 -7.51
N ALA A 115 18.45 -31.26 -7.58
CA ALA A 115 19.08 -31.77 -8.79
C ALA A 115 18.36 -32.97 -9.40
N ASN A 116 18.09 -33.96 -8.56
CA ASN A 116 17.51 -35.23 -8.96
C ASN A 116 16.08 -35.00 -9.46
N PHE A 117 15.35 -34.09 -8.83
CA PHE A 117 14.02 -33.68 -9.27
C PHE A 117 14.05 -32.98 -10.63
N MET A 118 14.95 -32.00 -10.81
CA MET A 118 15.08 -31.26 -12.07
C MET A 118 15.56 -32.14 -13.24
N GLU A 119 16.44 -33.11 -12.97
CA GLU A 119 16.86 -34.12 -13.95
C GLU A 119 15.68 -34.98 -14.40
N LYS A 120 14.91 -35.51 -13.44
CA LYS A 120 13.75 -36.36 -13.70
C LYS A 120 12.70 -35.66 -14.58
N LEU A 121 12.49 -34.37 -14.35
CA LEU A 121 11.54 -33.55 -15.11
C LEU A 121 12.15 -32.91 -16.38
N LYS A 122 13.46 -33.07 -16.62
CA LYS A 122 14.20 -32.49 -17.74
C LYS A 122 14.05 -30.96 -17.81
N ILE A 123 14.31 -30.30 -16.68
CA ILE A 123 14.18 -28.84 -16.53
C ILE A 123 15.47 -28.17 -16.00
N LYS A 124 16.61 -28.87 -16.02
CA LYS A 124 17.90 -28.33 -15.54
C LYS A 124 18.44 -27.14 -16.35
N ASP A 125 18.06 -27.09 -17.62
CA ASP A 125 18.37 -26.05 -18.59
C ASP A 125 17.51 -24.79 -18.42
N ARG A 126 16.45 -24.85 -17.59
CA ARG A 126 15.54 -23.74 -17.32
C ARG A 126 15.86 -23.11 -15.97
N LYS A 127 16.13 -21.80 -15.96
CA LYS A 127 16.24 -21.02 -14.73
C LYS A 127 14.86 -20.66 -14.20
N LEU A 128 14.26 -21.58 -13.45
CA LEU A 128 12.92 -21.39 -12.87
C LEU A 128 13.00 -20.59 -11.55
N PRO A 129 12.01 -19.71 -11.29
CA PRO A 129 11.88 -19.06 -9.99
C PRO A 129 11.53 -20.10 -8.92
N LEU A 130 12.17 -19.98 -7.77
CA LEU A 130 12.06 -20.91 -6.65
C LEU A 130 11.56 -20.20 -5.39
N GLY A 131 10.49 -20.74 -4.82
CA GLY A 131 10.04 -20.43 -3.47
C GLY A 131 10.54 -21.47 -2.47
N PHE A 132 11.02 -21.04 -1.31
CA PHE A 132 11.50 -21.93 -0.27
C PHE A 132 10.64 -21.81 0.98
N THR A 133 9.78 -22.79 1.23
CA THR A 133 9.17 -22.94 2.56
C THR A 133 10.21 -23.45 3.54
N PHE A 134 10.59 -22.59 4.48
CA PHE A 134 11.53 -22.89 5.54
C PHE A 134 10.86 -22.64 6.89
N SER A 135 10.42 -23.72 7.53
CA SER A 135 9.45 -23.67 8.63
C SER A 135 10.13 -23.45 9.99
N PHE A 136 10.95 -22.42 10.10
CA PHE A 136 11.68 -22.05 11.30
C PHE A 136 11.60 -20.54 11.53
N PRO A 137 11.80 -20.06 12.77
CA PRO A 137 11.85 -18.64 13.05
C PRO A 137 13.02 -17.99 12.31
N CYS A 138 12.70 -17.07 11.40
CA CYS A 138 13.67 -16.38 10.57
C CYS A 138 13.46 -14.88 10.61
N HIS A 139 14.56 -14.14 10.69
CA HIS A 139 14.56 -12.70 10.45
C HIS A 139 14.72 -12.45 8.95
N GLN A 140 13.86 -11.63 8.39
CA GLN A 140 13.88 -11.26 6.97
C GLN A 140 13.96 -9.74 6.88
N SER A 141 14.79 -9.25 5.96
CA SER A 141 14.85 -7.82 5.56
C SER A 141 14.23 -7.60 4.18
N LYS A 142 14.01 -8.69 3.43
CA LYS A 142 13.41 -8.78 2.09
C LYS A 142 12.98 -10.23 1.83
N LEU A 143 12.21 -10.44 0.76
CA LEU A 143 11.57 -11.72 0.49
C LEU A 143 12.57 -12.84 0.13
N ASP A 144 13.71 -12.51 -0.50
CA ASP A 144 14.76 -13.46 -0.93
C ASP A 144 15.92 -13.61 0.08
N GLU A 145 15.69 -13.21 1.33
CA GLU A 145 16.64 -13.34 2.44
C GLU A 145 15.94 -13.95 3.65
N SER A 146 16.64 -14.83 4.36
CA SER A 146 16.09 -15.45 5.57
C SER A 146 17.19 -15.91 6.51
N ILE A 147 17.41 -15.11 7.56
CA ILE A 147 18.41 -15.38 8.60
C ILE A 147 17.76 -16.26 9.67
N LEU A 148 18.22 -17.50 9.82
CA LEU A 148 17.70 -18.40 10.85
C LEU A 148 17.98 -17.82 12.24
N VAL A 149 16.94 -17.60 13.05
CA VAL A 149 17.09 -17.09 14.42
C VAL A 149 17.51 -18.23 15.35
N THR A 150 16.75 -19.32 15.36
CA THR A 150 17.03 -20.50 16.17
C THR A 150 16.38 -21.71 15.53
N TRP A 151 17.02 -22.87 15.65
CA TRP A 151 16.35 -24.11 15.32
C TRP A 151 15.22 -24.40 16.31
N THR A 152 14.19 -25.07 15.82
CA THR A 152 13.08 -25.61 16.60
C THR A 152 12.79 -27.05 16.16
N LYS A 153 11.84 -27.71 16.82
CA LYS A 153 11.41 -29.08 16.49
C LYS A 153 12.58 -30.07 16.70
N GLY A 154 12.89 -30.91 15.71
CA GLY A 154 13.96 -31.92 15.77
C GLY A 154 15.28 -31.54 15.09
N PHE A 155 15.42 -30.31 14.57
CA PHE A 155 16.64 -29.87 13.89
C PHE A 155 17.61 -29.23 14.89
N LYS A 156 18.91 -29.48 14.70
CA LYS A 156 19.99 -28.77 15.43
C LYS A 156 21.29 -28.74 14.63
N CYS A 157 21.21 -28.46 13.33
CA CYS A 157 22.40 -28.41 12.48
C CYS A 157 23.34 -27.28 12.93
N SER A 158 24.61 -27.60 13.11
CA SER A 158 25.63 -26.62 13.49
C SER A 158 25.90 -25.60 12.38
N SER A 159 26.29 -24.38 12.76
CA SER A 159 26.71 -23.32 11.84
C SER A 159 25.64 -22.81 10.86
N VAL A 160 24.35 -22.87 11.23
CA VAL A 160 23.22 -22.29 10.45
C VAL A 160 22.53 -21.13 11.18
N GLU A 161 22.33 -21.23 12.50
CA GLU A 161 21.75 -20.14 13.30
C GLU A 161 22.58 -18.85 13.12
N GLY A 162 21.91 -17.72 12.90
CA GLY A 162 22.51 -16.43 12.57
C GLY A 162 22.98 -16.27 11.12
N LYS A 163 22.72 -17.23 10.22
CA LYS A 163 23.08 -17.14 8.80
C LYS A 163 21.87 -17.14 7.89
N ASP A 164 22.04 -16.49 6.74
CA ASP A 164 21.06 -16.51 5.65
C ASP A 164 21.03 -17.87 4.94
N VAL A 165 19.91 -18.57 5.06
CA VAL A 165 19.71 -19.91 4.48
C VAL A 165 19.66 -19.87 2.96
N VAL A 166 19.28 -18.74 2.35
CA VAL A 166 19.29 -18.55 0.89
C VAL A 166 20.73 -18.55 0.40
N SER A 167 21.60 -17.76 1.02
CA SER A 167 23.03 -17.73 0.71
C SER A 167 23.69 -19.10 0.89
N MET A 168 23.30 -19.86 1.92
CA MET A 168 23.80 -21.24 2.12
C MET A 168 23.35 -22.17 0.99
N LEU A 169 22.08 -22.15 0.61
CA LEU A 169 21.57 -22.96 -0.51
C LEU A 169 22.20 -22.56 -1.84
N ARG A 170 22.31 -21.26 -2.15
CA ARG A 170 23.01 -20.73 -3.34
C ARG A 170 24.46 -21.24 -3.40
N LYS A 171 25.15 -21.28 -2.26
CA LYS A 171 26.53 -21.79 -2.17
C LYS A 171 26.61 -23.29 -2.49
N SER A 172 25.70 -24.10 -1.95
CA SER A 172 25.64 -25.55 -2.23
C SER A 172 25.31 -25.85 -3.70
N ILE A 173 24.38 -25.09 -4.30
CA ILE A 173 24.05 -25.20 -5.73
C ILE A 173 25.23 -24.81 -6.61
N LYS A 174 25.89 -23.67 -6.30
CA LYS A 174 27.09 -23.22 -7.02
C LYS A 174 28.25 -24.21 -6.92
N LYS A 175 28.43 -24.84 -5.75
CA LYS A 175 29.42 -25.91 -5.54
C LYS A 175 29.15 -27.12 -6.45
N ARG A 176 27.88 -27.41 -6.75
CA ARG A 176 27.47 -28.53 -7.62
C ARG A 176 27.67 -28.21 -9.11
N GLY A 177 27.25 -27.02 -9.55
CA GLY A 177 27.64 -26.42 -10.83
C GLY A 177 26.92 -26.90 -12.11
N ASP A 178 25.93 -27.79 -12.01
CA ASP A 178 25.22 -28.42 -13.14
C ASP A 178 23.77 -27.94 -13.33
N PHE A 179 23.33 -26.92 -12.59
CA PHE A 179 22.05 -26.23 -12.77
C PHE A 179 22.07 -24.85 -12.08
N ASP A 180 21.14 -23.98 -12.47
CA ASP A 180 20.95 -22.65 -11.86
C ASP A 180 19.47 -22.43 -11.51
N ILE A 181 19.22 -21.68 -10.44
CA ILE A 181 17.86 -21.35 -9.98
C ILE A 181 17.79 -19.89 -9.56
N ASP A 182 16.58 -19.33 -9.58
CA ASP A 182 16.34 -17.99 -9.05
C ASP A 182 15.53 -18.10 -7.75
N ILE A 183 16.19 -18.04 -6.58
CA ILE A 183 15.47 -18.04 -5.30
C ILE A 183 14.86 -16.66 -5.11
N VAL A 184 13.53 -16.57 -5.25
CA VAL A 184 12.77 -15.31 -5.20
C VAL A 184 12.14 -15.09 -3.83
N ALA A 185 11.81 -16.17 -3.13
CA ALA A 185 11.10 -16.08 -1.86
C ALA A 185 11.50 -17.16 -0.86
N VAL A 186 11.62 -16.78 0.41
CA VAL A 186 11.60 -17.70 1.55
C VAL A 186 10.39 -17.39 2.42
N VAL A 187 9.64 -18.42 2.78
CA VAL A 187 8.38 -18.28 3.52
C VAL A 187 8.28 -19.30 4.65
N ASN A 188 7.53 -18.95 5.68
CA ASN A 188 7.14 -19.90 6.72
C ASN A 188 6.00 -20.81 6.21
N ASP A 189 5.83 -22.00 6.82
CA ASP A 189 4.75 -22.94 6.46
C ASP A 189 3.36 -22.36 6.71
N THR A 190 3.19 -21.52 7.73
CA THR A 190 1.96 -20.75 7.96
C THR A 190 1.63 -19.85 6.78
N VAL A 191 2.61 -19.09 6.29
CA VAL A 191 2.47 -18.19 5.13
C VAL A 191 2.14 -18.99 3.88
N GLY A 192 2.86 -20.08 3.63
CA GLY A 192 2.54 -21.00 2.53
C GLY A 192 1.11 -21.54 2.64
N THR A 193 0.66 -21.93 3.82
CA THR A 193 -0.71 -22.41 4.04
C THR A 193 -1.75 -21.32 3.76
N MET A 194 -1.53 -20.09 4.23
CA MET A 194 -2.41 -18.95 3.95
C MET A 194 -2.52 -18.71 2.44
N MET A 195 -1.40 -18.77 1.73
CA MET A 195 -1.32 -18.48 0.30
C MET A 195 -1.91 -19.60 -0.55
N THR A 196 -1.70 -20.87 -0.18
CA THR A 196 -2.38 -22.02 -0.80
C THR A 196 -3.89 -21.88 -0.70
N CYS A 197 -4.41 -21.61 0.50
CA CYS A 197 -5.85 -21.46 0.71
C CYS A 197 -6.39 -20.15 0.14
N GLY A 198 -5.58 -19.08 0.09
CA GLY A 198 -5.95 -17.78 -0.46
C GLY A 198 -6.12 -17.79 -1.98
N TYR A 199 -5.42 -18.69 -2.67
CA TYR A 199 -5.65 -18.94 -4.08
C TYR A 199 -7.05 -19.51 -4.35
N ASP A 200 -7.52 -20.44 -3.50
CA ASP A 200 -8.84 -21.07 -3.66
C ASP A 200 -9.98 -20.22 -3.02
N ASP A 201 -9.68 -19.41 -2.01
CA ASP A 201 -10.62 -18.51 -1.32
C ASP A 201 -9.96 -17.16 -0.98
N HIS A 202 -10.30 -16.13 -1.76
CA HIS A 202 -9.77 -14.76 -1.61
C HIS A 202 -10.11 -14.07 -0.28
N ASN A 203 -10.93 -14.68 0.59
CA ASN A 203 -11.13 -14.19 1.97
C ASN A 203 -10.10 -14.75 2.97
N CYS A 204 -9.14 -15.56 2.52
CA CYS A 204 -8.12 -16.14 3.39
C CYS A 204 -7.15 -15.06 3.87
N GLU A 205 -7.14 -14.80 5.18
CA GLU A 205 -6.27 -13.79 5.78
C GLU A 205 -5.44 -14.35 6.94
N VAL A 206 -5.56 -15.65 7.22
CA VAL A 206 -4.85 -16.34 8.29
C VAL A 206 -4.36 -17.68 7.79
N GLY A 207 -3.08 -17.99 8.04
CA GLY A 207 -2.51 -19.32 7.89
C GLY A 207 -2.23 -19.94 9.25
N LEU A 208 -2.72 -21.15 9.48
CA LEU A 208 -2.63 -21.86 10.75
C LEU A 208 -1.96 -23.22 10.58
N ILE A 209 -0.94 -23.49 11.40
CA ILE A 209 -0.29 -24.79 11.50
C ILE A 209 -0.57 -25.41 12.87
N VAL A 210 -1.10 -26.64 12.87
CA VAL A 210 -1.24 -27.48 14.08
C VAL A 210 -0.81 -28.91 13.74
N GLY A 211 0.51 -29.14 13.78
CA GLY A 211 1.19 -30.37 13.38
C GLY A 211 2.24 -30.77 14.41
N THR A 212 3.48 -31.04 13.97
CA THR A 212 4.62 -31.27 14.89
C THR A 212 4.84 -30.08 15.81
N GLY A 213 4.79 -28.87 15.25
CA GLY A 213 4.71 -27.61 15.99
C GLY A 213 3.33 -26.95 15.84
N THR A 214 3.18 -25.76 16.40
CA THR A 214 2.04 -24.89 16.09
C THR A 214 2.48 -23.45 15.89
N ASN A 215 1.96 -22.83 14.84
CA ASN A 215 2.20 -21.43 14.52
C ASN A 215 1.01 -20.83 13.75
N ALA A 216 0.94 -19.50 13.68
CA ALA A 216 0.01 -18.80 12.81
C ALA A 216 0.66 -17.57 12.16
N CYS A 217 0.12 -17.18 11.01
CA CYS A 217 0.37 -15.91 10.36
C CYS A 217 -0.94 -15.24 9.95
N TYR A 218 -0.93 -13.93 9.74
CA TYR A 218 -2.08 -13.19 9.23
C TYR A 218 -1.69 -11.90 8.50
N MET A 219 -2.61 -11.34 7.70
CA MET A 219 -2.42 -10.05 7.05
C MET A 219 -2.68 -8.89 8.03
N GLU A 220 -1.63 -8.11 8.33
CA GLU A 220 -1.67 -6.89 9.15
C GLU A 220 -1.55 -5.63 8.28
N GLU A 221 -2.07 -4.49 8.76
CA GLU A 221 -1.93 -3.20 8.08
C GLU A 221 -0.50 -2.66 8.26
N MET A 222 0.12 -2.16 7.20
CA MET A 222 1.51 -1.66 7.22
C MET A 222 1.71 -0.57 8.28
N ARG A 223 0.75 0.33 8.44
CA ARG A 223 0.74 1.38 9.48
C ARG A 223 0.81 0.88 10.94
N HIS A 224 0.65 -0.42 11.18
CA HIS A 224 0.77 -1.02 12.51
C HIS A 224 2.06 -1.84 12.69
N ILE A 225 2.97 -1.83 11.71
CA ILE A 225 4.21 -2.61 11.70
C ILE A 225 5.39 -1.66 11.81
N ASP A 226 5.69 -1.19 13.03
CA ASP A 226 6.74 -0.20 13.27
C ASP A 226 8.15 -0.68 12.84
N LEU A 227 8.32 -1.99 12.67
CA LEU A 227 9.58 -2.63 12.28
C LEU A 227 9.88 -2.54 10.77
N VAL A 228 8.93 -2.07 9.96
CA VAL A 228 9.08 -1.95 8.50
C VAL A 228 8.67 -0.56 8.08
N GLU A 229 9.55 0.12 7.33
CA GLU A 229 9.22 1.43 6.77
C GLU A 229 8.05 1.35 5.77
N GLY A 230 7.15 2.32 5.88
CA GLY A 230 5.97 2.49 5.03
C GLY A 230 4.65 2.16 5.75
N ASP A 231 3.60 2.87 5.38
CA ASP A 231 2.25 2.76 5.94
C ASP A 231 1.21 2.24 4.93
N GLU A 232 1.58 2.12 3.66
CA GLU A 232 0.70 1.71 2.57
C GLU A 232 0.47 0.20 2.47
N GLY A 233 -0.80 -0.19 2.47
CA GLY A 233 -1.23 -1.56 2.21
C GLY A 233 -1.03 -2.48 3.41
N ARG A 234 -0.79 -3.76 3.12
CA ARG A 234 -0.75 -4.82 4.15
C ARG A 234 0.48 -5.69 3.99
N MET A 235 0.87 -6.37 5.06
CA MET A 235 1.91 -7.40 5.05
C MET A 235 1.49 -8.57 5.93
N CYS A 236 1.79 -9.78 5.47
CA CYS A 236 1.65 -10.96 6.29
C CYS A 236 2.68 -10.95 7.43
N ILE A 237 2.21 -11.16 8.65
CA ILE A 237 3.04 -11.28 9.85
C ILE A 237 3.09 -12.74 10.28
N ASN A 238 4.29 -13.29 10.41
CA ASN A 238 4.52 -14.56 11.06
C ASN A 238 4.63 -14.34 12.58
N MET A 239 3.66 -14.84 13.34
CA MET A 239 3.54 -14.51 14.76
C MET A 239 4.62 -15.17 15.62
N GLU A 240 5.07 -16.37 15.23
CA GLU A 240 5.86 -17.27 16.08
C GLU A 240 5.21 -17.47 17.45
N TRP A 241 3.91 -17.75 17.44
CA TRP A 241 3.09 -17.77 18.66
C TRP A 241 3.43 -18.89 19.64
N GLY A 242 4.31 -19.82 19.23
CA GLY A 242 4.71 -20.96 20.06
C GLY A 242 5.45 -20.53 21.32
N ALA A 243 6.14 -19.38 21.25
CA ALA A 243 6.87 -18.75 22.35
C ALA A 243 5.98 -17.95 23.32
N PHE A 244 4.66 -17.87 23.08
CA PHE A 244 3.75 -17.19 23.99
C PHE A 244 3.87 -17.80 25.41
N GLY A 245 4.07 -16.96 26.43
CA GLY A 245 4.25 -17.44 27.80
C GLY A 245 5.69 -17.78 28.20
N ASP A 246 6.68 -17.67 27.29
CA ASP A 246 8.11 -17.87 27.60
C ASP A 246 8.64 -16.88 28.66
N ASP A 247 7.96 -15.75 28.85
CA ASP A 247 8.21 -14.74 29.89
C ASP A 247 7.48 -15.04 31.22
N GLY A 248 6.71 -16.13 31.26
CA GLY A 248 5.94 -16.56 32.42
C GLY A 248 4.49 -16.07 32.46
N VAL A 249 3.98 -15.35 31.44
CA VAL A 249 2.60 -14.83 31.44
C VAL A 249 1.52 -15.93 31.41
N LEU A 250 1.90 -17.18 31.17
CA LEU A 250 1.01 -18.36 31.19
C LEU A 250 1.26 -19.32 32.35
N ASN A 251 2.08 -18.95 33.34
CA ASN A 251 2.47 -19.86 34.42
C ASN A 251 1.30 -20.30 35.31
N ASP A 252 0.22 -19.53 35.36
CA ASP A 252 -1.02 -19.82 36.08
C ASP A 252 -1.85 -20.94 35.44
N ILE A 253 -1.74 -21.13 34.11
CA ILE A 253 -2.45 -22.21 33.39
C ILE A 253 -1.56 -23.43 33.11
N ARG A 254 -0.24 -23.31 33.30
CA ARG A 254 0.71 -24.42 33.18
C ARG A 254 0.66 -25.33 34.40
N THR A 255 0.59 -26.63 34.15
CA THR A 255 0.55 -27.69 35.17
C THR A 255 1.95 -28.23 35.49
N GLU A 256 2.07 -29.13 36.46
CA GLU A 256 3.33 -29.84 36.73
C GLU A 256 3.81 -30.64 35.51
N PHE A 257 2.89 -31.25 34.76
CA PHE A 257 3.21 -32.02 33.55
C PHE A 257 3.80 -31.13 32.45
N ASP A 258 3.28 -29.90 32.32
CA ASP A 258 3.80 -28.92 31.35
C ASP A 258 5.20 -28.39 31.73
N ARG A 259 5.57 -28.47 33.02
CA ARG A 259 6.92 -28.13 33.50
C ARG A 259 7.87 -29.30 33.31
N GLU A 260 7.43 -30.52 33.58
CA GLU A 260 8.23 -31.74 33.41
C GLU A 260 8.59 -31.98 31.93
N ILE A 261 7.62 -31.86 31.02
CA ILE A 261 7.88 -31.99 29.58
C ILE A 261 8.84 -30.91 29.06
N ASP A 262 8.76 -29.70 29.62
CA ASP A 262 9.63 -28.58 29.25
C ASP A 262 11.09 -28.83 29.71
N MET A 263 11.28 -29.28 30.95
CA MET A 263 12.60 -29.63 31.48
C MET A 263 13.29 -30.76 30.69
N GLY A 264 12.51 -31.74 30.20
CA GLY A 264 13.02 -32.86 29.39
C GLY A 264 13.14 -32.59 27.90
N SER A 265 12.81 -31.39 27.43
CA SER A 265 12.80 -31.05 26.00
C SER A 265 14.17 -30.58 25.49
N LEU A 266 14.32 -30.49 24.16
CA LEU A 266 15.53 -29.95 23.51
C LEU A 266 15.74 -28.45 23.77
N ASN A 267 14.69 -27.73 24.17
CA ASN A 267 14.68 -26.29 24.36
C ASN A 267 13.94 -25.89 25.65
N PRO A 268 14.48 -26.21 26.85
CA PRO A 268 13.85 -25.87 28.12
C PRO A 268 13.62 -24.37 28.27
N GLY A 269 12.46 -23.98 28.80
CA GLY A 269 12.05 -22.59 29.00
C GLY A 269 11.68 -21.84 27.70
N LYS A 270 11.57 -22.55 26.58
CA LYS A 270 11.18 -21.99 25.28
C LYS A 270 9.99 -22.72 24.67
N GLN A 271 9.26 -22.02 23.81
CA GLN A 271 8.11 -22.58 23.08
C GLN A 271 7.04 -23.15 24.02
N LEU A 272 6.81 -22.50 25.16
CA LEU A 272 5.98 -23.04 26.24
C LEU A 272 4.52 -23.23 25.82
N PHE A 273 3.98 -22.32 25.01
CA PHE A 273 2.62 -22.45 24.47
C PHE A 273 2.51 -23.57 23.44
N GLU A 274 3.50 -23.71 22.56
CA GLU A 274 3.56 -24.82 21.60
C GLU A 274 3.59 -26.18 22.30
N LYS A 275 4.34 -26.31 23.41
CA LYS A 275 4.41 -27.53 24.23
C LYS A 275 3.07 -27.97 24.83
N MET A 276 2.14 -27.04 25.02
CA MET A 276 0.79 -27.35 25.50
C MET A 276 -0.18 -27.77 24.38
N ILE A 277 0.21 -27.62 23.11
CA ILE A 277 -0.69 -27.73 21.96
C ILE A 277 -0.27 -28.80 20.96
N SER A 278 0.98 -28.77 20.50
CA SER A 278 1.37 -29.43 19.26
C SER A 278 1.54 -30.95 19.38
N GLY A 279 1.60 -31.61 18.23
CA GLY A 279 1.66 -33.05 18.11
C GLY A 279 2.99 -33.66 18.54
N MET A 280 4.07 -32.89 18.66
CA MET A 280 5.32 -33.40 19.23
C MET A 280 5.20 -33.68 20.73
N TYR A 281 4.34 -32.94 21.44
CA TYR A 281 4.30 -32.94 22.91
C TYR A 281 3.03 -33.60 23.48
N MET A 282 1.93 -33.62 22.72
CA MET A 282 0.62 -34.09 23.21
C MET A 282 0.65 -35.54 23.73
N GLY A 283 1.30 -36.46 23.01
CA GLY A 283 1.44 -37.86 23.45
C GLY A 283 2.29 -38.00 24.71
N GLU A 284 3.41 -37.28 24.78
CA GLU A 284 4.30 -37.30 25.94
C GLU A 284 3.64 -36.70 27.19
N LEU A 285 2.83 -35.65 27.01
CA LEU A 285 2.04 -35.08 28.10
C LEU A 285 1.05 -36.11 28.68
N VAL A 286 0.41 -36.90 27.81
CA VAL A 286 -0.43 -38.02 28.26
C VAL A 286 0.40 -39.05 29.01
N ARG A 287 1.57 -39.46 28.48
CA ARG A 287 2.47 -40.42 29.15
C ARG A 287 2.82 -40.00 30.57
N LEU A 288 3.21 -38.74 30.77
CA LEU A 288 3.57 -38.21 32.09
C LEU A 288 2.41 -38.28 33.09
N ILE A 289 1.19 -37.98 32.63
CA ILE A 289 -0.02 -38.16 33.44
C ILE A 289 -0.21 -39.63 33.81
N LEU A 290 -0.07 -40.55 32.85
CA LEU A 290 -0.19 -41.99 33.09
C LEU A 290 0.84 -42.50 34.10
N VAL A 291 2.10 -42.07 33.99
CA VAL A 291 3.18 -42.43 34.92
C VAL A 291 2.86 -41.94 36.33
N LYS A 292 2.43 -40.68 36.49
CA LYS A 292 2.12 -40.12 37.81
C LYS A 292 0.92 -40.84 38.44
N MET A 293 -0.15 -41.05 37.68
CA MET A 293 -1.34 -41.75 38.17
C MET A 293 -1.06 -43.23 38.50
N ALA A 294 -0.19 -43.90 37.74
CA ALA A 294 0.27 -45.24 38.07
C ALA A 294 1.11 -45.25 39.37
N LYS A 295 2.03 -44.30 39.56
CA LYS A 295 2.79 -44.16 40.82
C LYS A 295 1.89 -43.95 42.04
N GLU A 296 0.76 -43.27 41.86
CA GLU A 296 -0.24 -43.03 42.90
C GLU A 296 -1.25 -44.19 43.07
N GLY A 297 -1.08 -45.29 42.33
CA GLY A 297 -1.96 -46.46 42.39
C GLY A 297 -3.35 -46.25 41.79
N LEU A 298 -3.56 -45.16 41.04
CA LEU A 298 -4.84 -44.79 40.43
C LEU A 298 -5.08 -45.47 39.07
N LEU A 299 -4.02 -45.98 38.44
CA LEU A 299 -4.07 -46.73 37.17
C LEU A 299 -3.23 -47.98 37.26
N PHE A 300 -3.60 -48.99 36.48
CA PHE A 300 -2.83 -50.22 36.23
C PHE A 300 -2.45 -50.99 37.51
N GLY A 301 -3.23 -50.84 38.59
CA GLY A 301 -2.91 -51.41 39.90
C GLY A 301 -1.57 -50.97 40.48
N GLY A 302 -1.04 -49.81 40.06
CA GLY A 302 0.27 -49.31 40.48
C GLY A 302 1.45 -49.79 39.63
N ARG A 303 1.21 -50.60 38.59
CA ARG A 303 2.27 -51.18 37.75
C ARG A 303 2.89 -50.13 36.84
N LEU A 304 4.23 -50.08 36.86
CA LEU A 304 5.05 -49.31 35.93
C LEU A 304 5.88 -50.26 35.08
N THR A 305 6.00 -49.96 33.78
CA THR A 305 6.83 -50.72 32.84
C THR A 305 7.96 -49.85 32.29
N PRO A 306 9.08 -50.45 31.85
CA PRO A 306 10.15 -49.68 31.19
C PRO A 306 9.64 -48.87 29.99
N ASP A 307 8.72 -49.42 29.18
CA ASP A 307 8.15 -48.72 28.05
C ASP A 307 7.27 -47.53 28.46
N LEU A 308 6.46 -47.66 29.53
CA LEU A 308 5.67 -46.53 30.05
C LEU A 308 6.58 -45.42 30.62
N LEU A 309 7.71 -45.79 31.21
CA LEU A 309 8.68 -44.84 31.78
C LEU A 309 9.55 -44.16 30.71
N THR A 310 9.67 -44.74 29.52
CA THR A 310 10.53 -44.22 28.46
C THR A 310 9.87 -43.05 27.72
N THR A 311 10.55 -41.91 27.68
CA THR A 311 10.12 -40.69 26.97
C THR A 311 9.82 -40.99 25.50
N GLY A 312 8.69 -40.51 24.99
CA GLY A 312 8.32 -40.64 23.58
C GLY A 312 7.67 -41.97 23.19
N HIS A 313 7.63 -42.98 24.07
CA HIS A 313 6.98 -44.27 23.77
C HIS A 313 5.43 -44.18 23.68
N PHE A 314 4.83 -43.09 24.16
CA PHE A 314 3.41 -42.79 23.94
C PHE A 314 3.24 -41.64 22.94
N GLU A 315 3.03 -41.97 21.67
CA GLU A 315 2.96 -40.97 20.60
C GLU A 315 1.57 -40.32 20.45
N THR A 316 1.51 -39.11 19.89
CA THR A 316 0.24 -38.40 19.61
C THR A 316 -0.69 -39.17 18.66
N ARG A 317 -0.15 -40.06 17.80
CA ARG A 317 -0.98 -40.97 16.99
C ARG A 317 -1.81 -41.92 17.86
N TYR A 318 -1.33 -42.28 19.05
CA TYR A 318 -2.06 -43.10 20.02
C TYR A 318 -3.20 -42.32 20.64
N VAL A 319 -2.99 -41.05 21.02
CA VAL A 319 -4.08 -40.15 21.46
C VAL A 319 -5.20 -40.10 20.42
N SER A 320 -4.83 -39.92 19.15
CA SER A 320 -5.78 -39.86 18.04
C SER A 320 -6.52 -41.19 17.81
N ALA A 321 -5.83 -42.32 17.97
CA ALA A 321 -6.43 -43.65 17.82
C ALA A 321 -7.38 -43.99 18.98
N ILE A 322 -7.02 -43.62 20.19
CA ILE A 322 -7.82 -43.80 21.40
C ILE A 322 -9.08 -42.95 21.35
N GLU A 323 -9.03 -41.73 20.81
CA GLU A 323 -10.23 -40.88 20.71
C GLU A 323 -11.16 -41.19 19.52
N LYS A 324 -11.00 -42.34 18.84
CA LYS A 324 -11.96 -42.76 17.80
C LYS A 324 -13.28 -43.20 18.42
N GLU A 325 -14.40 -42.74 17.86
CA GLU A 325 -15.74 -42.97 18.43
C GLU A 325 -16.13 -44.46 18.58
N LYS A 326 -15.76 -45.32 17.63
CA LYS A 326 -16.17 -46.75 17.63
C LYS A 326 -15.15 -47.68 18.27
N GLU A 327 -13.86 -47.44 18.01
CA GLU A 327 -12.76 -48.36 18.35
C GLU A 327 -11.87 -47.84 19.47
N GLY A 328 -12.19 -46.68 20.05
CA GLY A 328 -11.29 -45.96 20.95
C GLY A 328 -10.81 -46.75 22.16
N LEU A 329 -11.74 -47.41 22.87
CA LEU A 329 -11.42 -48.24 24.03
C LEU A 329 -10.65 -49.51 23.66
N GLN A 330 -10.94 -50.11 22.50
CA GLN A 330 -10.18 -51.24 21.99
C GLN A 330 -8.75 -50.81 21.65
N LYS A 331 -8.57 -49.66 21.00
CA LYS A 331 -7.24 -49.10 20.72
C LYS A 331 -6.49 -48.75 21.99
N ALA A 332 -7.16 -48.21 23.01
CA ALA A 332 -6.57 -48.00 24.32
C ALA A 332 -6.02 -49.30 24.91
N HIS A 333 -6.82 -50.37 24.89
CA HIS A 333 -6.39 -51.69 25.36
C HIS A 333 -5.17 -52.20 24.57
N GLU A 334 -5.23 -52.20 23.23
CA GLU A 334 -4.12 -52.64 22.36
C GLU A 334 -2.82 -51.86 22.61
N ILE A 335 -2.91 -50.54 22.77
CA ILE A 335 -1.74 -49.65 22.96
C ILE A 335 -1.15 -49.84 24.35
N LEU A 336 -1.98 -49.90 25.39
CA LEU A 336 -1.52 -50.10 26.76
C LEU A 336 -0.86 -51.49 26.92
N THR A 337 -1.42 -52.52 26.30
CA THR A 337 -0.80 -53.86 26.28
C THR A 337 0.55 -53.85 25.56
N LYS A 338 0.70 -53.08 24.47
CA LYS A 338 2.00 -52.90 23.79
C LYS A 338 3.05 -52.20 24.66
N LEU A 339 2.66 -51.43 25.66
CA LEU A 339 3.56 -50.85 26.66
C LEU A 339 3.88 -51.83 27.80
N GLY A 340 3.52 -53.11 27.67
CA GLY A 340 3.78 -54.15 28.66
C GLY A 340 2.85 -54.12 29.88
N LEU A 341 1.73 -53.39 29.79
CA LEU A 341 0.72 -53.31 30.85
C LEU A 341 -0.35 -54.39 30.64
N GLU A 342 -1.11 -54.68 31.70
CA GLU A 342 -2.31 -55.53 31.67
C GLU A 342 -3.53 -54.65 32.00
N PRO A 343 -4.00 -53.82 31.05
CA PRO A 343 -5.00 -52.79 31.32
C PRO A 343 -6.39 -53.39 31.58
N SER A 344 -7.03 -52.98 32.68
CA SER A 344 -8.45 -53.25 32.93
C SER A 344 -9.35 -52.44 32.00
N HIS A 345 -10.65 -52.77 31.97
CA HIS A 345 -11.62 -51.94 31.24
C HIS A 345 -11.67 -50.50 31.79
N GLU A 346 -11.59 -50.34 33.11
CA GLU A 346 -11.58 -49.03 33.77
C GLU A 346 -10.33 -48.22 33.43
N ASP A 347 -9.17 -48.87 33.32
CA ASP A 347 -7.93 -48.23 32.85
C ASP A 347 -8.12 -47.68 31.43
N CYS A 348 -8.67 -48.47 30.51
CA CYS A 348 -8.92 -48.03 29.14
C CYS A 348 -9.86 -46.81 29.09
N VAL A 349 -10.92 -46.80 29.91
CA VAL A 349 -11.85 -45.67 30.03
C VAL A 349 -11.16 -44.43 30.61
N ALA A 350 -10.31 -44.61 31.63
CA ALA A 350 -9.55 -43.54 32.25
C ALA A 350 -8.53 -42.93 31.27
N VAL A 351 -7.74 -43.74 30.57
CA VAL A 351 -6.77 -43.30 29.55
C VAL A 351 -7.48 -42.57 28.41
N HIS A 352 -8.61 -43.10 27.95
CA HIS A 352 -9.45 -42.42 26.97
C HIS A 352 -9.88 -41.03 27.45
N ARG A 353 -10.30 -40.90 28.71
CA ARG A 353 -10.69 -39.61 29.29
C ARG A 353 -9.50 -38.65 29.43
N ILE A 354 -8.32 -39.14 29.79
CA ILE A 354 -7.09 -38.34 29.86
C ILE A 354 -6.74 -37.78 28.48
N CYS A 355 -6.74 -38.63 27.43
CA CYS A 355 -6.54 -38.20 26.05
C CYS A 355 -7.50 -37.06 25.66
N GLN A 356 -8.81 -37.24 25.95
CA GLN A 356 -9.82 -36.22 25.68
C GLN A 356 -9.53 -34.88 26.36
N ILE A 357 -9.11 -34.89 27.63
CA ILE A 357 -8.82 -33.65 28.37
C ILE A 357 -7.62 -32.93 27.75
N VAL A 358 -6.52 -33.66 27.51
CA VAL A 358 -5.29 -33.09 26.95
C VAL A 358 -5.52 -32.51 25.56
N SER A 359 -6.15 -33.27 24.65
CA SER A 359 -6.40 -32.80 23.28
C SER A 359 -7.47 -31.70 23.21
N THR A 360 -8.45 -31.68 24.13
CA THR A 360 -9.43 -30.59 24.25
C THR A 360 -8.76 -29.31 24.74
N ARG A 361 -7.87 -29.40 25.72
CA ARG A 361 -7.08 -28.23 26.19
C ARG A 361 -6.28 -27.63 25.04
N SER A 362 -5.58 -28.47 24.27
CA SER A 362 -4.82 -28.04 23.10
C SER A 362 -5.69 -27.31 22.07
N ALA A 363 -6.85 -27.89 21.70
CA ALA A 363 -7.78 -27.26 20.77
C ALA A 363 -8.36 -25.93 21.30
N ASN A 364 -8.62 -25.85 22.60
CA ASN A 364 -9.15 -24.65 23.25
C ASN A 364 -8.13 -23.51 23.28
N LEU A 365 -6.88 -23.80 23.65
CA LEU A 365 -5.79 -22.81 23.67
C LEU A 365 -5.52 -22.25 22.27
N CYS A 366 -5.42 -23.13 21.26
CA CYS A 366 -5.26 -22.72 19.86
C CYS A 366 -6.46 -21.88 19.37
N GLY A 367 -7.69 -22.25 19.78
CA GLY A 367 -8.89 -21.46 19.48
C GLY A 367 -8.89 -20.07 20.14
N ALA A 368 -8.36 -19.94 21.36
CA ALA A 368 -8.30 -18.68 22.09
C ALA A 368 -7.33 -17.67 21.46
N THR A 369 -6.13 -18.12 21.06
CA THR A 369 -5.16 -17.25 20.39
C THR A 369 -5.61 -16.91 18.97
N LEU A 370 -6.20 -17.86 18.23
CA LEU A 370 -6.79 -17.57 16.92
C LEU A 370 -7.95 -16.55 17.02
N ALA A 371 -8.76 -16.61 18.08
CA ALA A 371 -9.81 -15.62 18.31
C ALA A 371 -9.25 -14.20 18.51
N ALA A 372 -8.06 -14.05 19.11
CA ALA A 372 -7.42 -12.75 19.25
C ALA A 372 -6.95 -12.20 17.88
N VAL A 373 -6.38 -13.07 17.03
CA VAL A 373 -5.96 -12.71 15.65
C VAL A 373 -7.15 -12.24 14.82
N LEU A 374 -8.24 -12.99 14.84
CA LEU A 374 -9.45 -12.64 14.11
C LEU A 374 -10.10 -11.35 14.65
N ARG A 375 -10.03 -11.10 15.96
CA ARG A 375 -10.47 -9.83 16.56
C ARG A 375 -9.61 -8.67 16.07
N ARG A 376 -8.29 -8.82 16.00
CA ARG A 376 -7.38 -7.83 15.43
C ARG A 376 -7.72 -7.50 13.98
N ILE A 377 -7.96 -8.50 13.14
CA ILE A 377 -8.37 -8.30 11.73
C ILE A 377 -9.70 -7.54 11.65
N LYS A 378 -10.67 -7.89 12.52
CA LYS A 378 -11.96 -7.19 12.61
C LYS A 378 -11.77 -5.71 12.94
N GLU A 379 -10.94 -5.40 13.94
CA GLU A 379 -10.61 -4.04 14.39
C GLU A 379 -9.93 -3.24 13.26
N ASN A 380 -8.93 -3.83 12.59
CA ASN A 380 -8.22 -3.20 11.48
C ASN A 380 -9.15 -2.79 10.33
N LYS A 381 -10.13 -3.64 10.01
CA LYS A 381 -11.14 -3.38 8.97
C LYS A 381 -12.22 -2.40 9.40
N GLY A 382 -12.35 -2.11 10.70
CA GLY A 382 -13.41 -1.25 11.23
C GLY A 382 -14.82 -1.78 10.98
N VAL A 383 -15.01 -3.11 11.00
CA VAL A 383 -16.31 -3.76 10.69
C VAL A 383 -16.95 -4.39 11.92
N ASP A 384 -18.29 -4.32 12.01
CA ASP A 384 -19.05 -4.93 13.11
C ASP A 384 -19.08 -6.46 13.03
N ARG A 385 -19.04 -7.03 11.82
CA ARG A 385 -19.02 -8.47 11.57
C ARG A 385 -17.91 -8.82 10.60
N LEU A 386 -16.98 -9.67 11.04
CA LEU A 386 -15.89 -10.14 10.20
C LEU A 386 -16.31 -11.39 9.43
N ARG A 387 -16.14 -11.38 8.11
CA ARG A 387 -16.10 -12.59 7.28
C ARG A 387 -14.65 -12.82 6.86
N SER A 388 -14.09 -13.98 7.22
CA SER A 388 -12.70 -14.32 6.91
C SER A 388 -12.51 -15.83 6.81
N THR A 389 -11.48 -16.24 6.07
CA THR A 389 -11.09 -17.64 5.92
C THR A 389 -9.74 -17.87 6.62
N VAL A 390 -9.65 -18.99 7.33
CA VAL A 390 -8.42 -19.51 7.95
C VAL A 390 -7.98 -20.73 7.15
N GLY A 391 -6.84 -20.63 6.48
CA GLY A 391 -6.16 -21.76 5.87
C GLY A 391 -5.46 -22.59 6.95
N VAL A 392 -5.69 -23.90 6.99
CA VAL A 392 -5.16 -24.79 8.04
C VAL A 392 -4.41 -25.98 7.46
N ASP A 393 -3.23 -26.25 8.01
CA ASP A 393 -2.48 -27.49 7.82
C ASP A 393 -1.96 -28.03 9.17
N GLY A 394 -1.41 -29.23 9.15
CA GLY A 394 -0.80 -29.90 10.28
C GLY A 394 -1.44 -31.25 10.60
N SER A 395 -0.60 -32.19 11.01
CA SER A 395 -0.97 -33.58 11.26
C SER A 395 -2.01 -33.75 12.37
N VAL A 396 -1.95 -32.95 13.44
CA VAL A 396 -2.92 -33.02 14.55
C VAL A 396 -4.29 -32.58 14.07
N TYR A 397 -4.38 -31.43 13.39
CA TYR A 397 -5.65 -30.92 12.86
C TYR A 397 -6.27 -31.86 11.82
N LYS A 398 -5.44 -32.46 10.94
CA LYS A 398 -5.89 -33.35 9.87
C LYS A 398 -6.29 -34.75 10.37
N LYS A 399 -5.51 -35.34 11.29
CA LYS A 399 -5.63 -36.77 11.65
C LYS A 399 -6.39 -37.02 12.96
N HIS A 400 -6.44 -36.07 13.88
CA HIS A 400 -7.15 -36.27 15.15
C HIS A 400 -8.68 -36.15 14.95
N PRO A 401 -9.48 -37.13 15.39
CA PRO A 401 -10.90 -37.23 15.03
C PRO A 401 -11.78 -36.08 15.54
N HIS A 402 -11.34 -35.40 16.60
CA HIS A 402 -12.15 -34.37 17.27
C HIS A 402 -11.51 -32.98 17.32
N PHE A 403 -10.25 -32.82 16.89
CA PHE A 403 -9.49 -31.61 17.15
C PHE A 403 -10.07 -30.39 16.42
N ALA A 404 -10.24 -30.51 15.09
CA ALA A 404 -10.81 -29.45 14.25
C ALA A 404 -12.19 -29.01 14.77
N ARG A 405 -13.08 -29.96 15.07
CA ARG A 405 -14.43 -29.67 15.61
C ARG A 405 -14.38 -28.88 16.91
N ARG A 406 -13.47 -29.24 17.84
CA ARG A 406 -13.31 -28.57 19.13
C ARG A 406 -12.76 -27.15 18.92
N LEU A 407 -11.71 -27.00 18.11
CA LEU A 407 -11.11 -25.70 17.78
C LEU A 407 -12.16 -24.75 17.16
N HIS A 408 -12.90 -25.21 16.15
CA HIS A 408 -13.94 -24.39 15.50
C HIS A 408 -15.03 -23.97 16.48
N LYS A 409 -15.42 -24.86 17.39
CA LYS A 409 -16.43 -24.56 18.42
C LYS A 409 -15.93 -23.49 19.38
N THR A 410 -14.67 -23.56 19.79
CA THR A 410 -14.08 -22.57 20.70
C THR A 410 -13.97 -21.20 20.02
N VAL A 411 -13.50 -21.13 18.77
CA VAL A 411 -13.47 -19.86 18.02
C VAL A 411 -14.86 -19.25 17.88
N ARG A 412 -15.87 -20.05 17.51
CA ARG A 412 -17.27 -19.58 17.38
C ARG A 412 -17.85 -19.08 18.71
N LYS A 413 -17.44 -19.65 19.84
CA LYS A 413 -17.87 -19.18 21.17
C LYS A 413 -17.23 -17.85 21.54
N LEU A 414 -15.94 -17.68 21.26
CA LEU A 414 -15.18 -16.48 21.62
C LEU A 414 -15.43 -15.30 20.66
N LEU A 415 -15.97 -15.57 19.46
CA LEU A 415 -16.31 -14.60 18.42
C LEU A 415 -17.68 -14.90 17.81
N PRO A 416 -18.78 -14.71 18.56
CA PRO A 416 -20.13 -15.02 18.07
C PRO A 416 -20.56 -14.17 16.86
N ASP A 417 -19.98 -12.98 16.71
CA ASP A 417 -20.35 -12.02 15.66
C ASP A 417 -19.56 -12.18 14.34
N CYS A 418 -18.69 -13.19 14.25
CA CYS A 418 -17.81 -13.41 13.10
C CYS A 418 -18.20 -14.68 12.32
N GLU A 419 -18.13 -14.61 10.99
CA GLU A 419 -18.30 -15.75 10.09
C GLU A 419 -16.93 -16.26 9.63
N ILE A 420 -16.45 -17.32 10.27
CA ILE A 420 -15.11 -17.86 10.06
C ILE A 420 -15.18 -19.19 9.31
N ARG A 421 -14.62 -19.23 8.11
CA ARG A 421 -14.46 -20.45 7.33
C ARG A 421 -13.08 -21.05 7.59
N PHE A 422 -13.02 -22.37 7.76
CA PHE A 422 -11.75 -23.09 7.87
C PHE A 422 -11.54 -23.93 6.60
N VAL A 423 -10.46 -23.66 5.87
CA VAL A 423 -10.10 -24.39 4.64
C VAL A 423 -8.87 -25.22 4.92
N ARG A 424 -8.90 -26.50 4.53
CA ARG A 424 -7.74 -27.39 4.66
C ARG A 424 -6.85 -27.21 3.45
N SER A 425 -5.55 -27.01 3.67
CA SER A 425 -4.56 -27.09 2.60
C SER A 425 -4.29 -28.57 2.28
N GLU A 426 -4.69 -29.07 1.11
CA GLU A 426 -4.51 -30.48 0.74
C GLU A 426 -3.04 -30.80 0.45
N ASP A 427 -2.38 -29.99 -0.38
CA ASP A 427 -0.98 -30.18 -0.79
C ASP A 427 0.05 -29.44 0.09
N GLY A 428 -0.43 -28.72 1.11
CA GLY A 428 0.38 -28.08 2.16
C GLY A 428 1.08 -26.79 1.75
N SER A 429 2.16 -26.47 2.45
CA SER A 429 2.96 -25.24 2.28
C SER A 429 3.69 -25.12 0.93
N GLY A 430 4.00 -26.25 0.27
CA GLY A 430 4.71 -26.28 -1.02
C GLY A 430 4.01 -25.50 -2.15
N LYS A 431 2.70 -25.72 -2.36
CA LYS A 431 1.87 -24.92 -3.29
C LYS A 431 1.94 -23.43 -2.91
N GLY A 432 1.93 -23.15 -1.62
CA GLY A 432 1.96 -21.80 -1.06
C GLY A 432 3.24 -21.03 -1.36
N ALA A 433 4.41 -21.65 -1.23
CA ALA A 433 5.68 -21.03 -1.61
C ALA A 433 5.74 -20.71 -3.10
N ALA A 434 5.19 -21.58 -3.96
CA ALA A 434 5.04 -21.27 -5.37
C ALA A 434 4.07 -20.10 -5.60
N MET A 435 2.94 -20.03 -4.89
CA MET A 435 2.02 -18.89 -4.97
C MET A 435 2.67 -17.58 -4.52
N VAL A 436 3.46 -17.59 -3.43
CA VAL A 436 4.21 -16.39 -3.00
C VAL A 436 5.20 -15.98 -4.08
N THR A 437 5.90 -16.94 -4.67
CA THR A 437 6.83 -16.69 -5.77
C THR A 437 6.11 -16.06 -6.97
N ALA A 438 4.94 -16.59 -7.33
CA ALA A 438 4.12 -16.07 -8.41
C ALA A 438 3.62 -14.64 -8.13
N VAL A 439 3.14 -14.38 -6.90
CA VAL A 439 2.73 -13.05 -6.46
C VAL A 439 3.89 -12.07 -6.48
N ALA A 440 5.07 -12.45 -5.98
CA ALA A 440 6.26 -11.61 -5.98
C ALA A 440 6.70 -11.28 -7.41
N TYR A 441 6.71 -12.28 -8.28
CA TYR A 441 7.06 -12.12 -9.70
C TYR A 441 6.07 -11.18 -10.41
N ARG A 442 4.76 -11.37 -10.19
CA ARG A 442 3.71 -10.48 -10.70
C ARG A 442 3.90 -9.05 -10.21
N LEU A 443 4.07 -8.83 -8.91
CA LEU A 443 4.21 -7.48 -8.34
C LEU A 443 5.46 -6.76 -8.89
N ALA A 444 6.57 -7.49 -9.06
CA ALA A 444 7.77 -6.96 -9.70
C ALA A 444 7.53 -6.58 -11.17
N ALA A 445 6.84 -7.44 -11.93
CA ALA A 445 6.48 -7.16 -13.32
C ALA A 445 5.54 -5.96 -13.44
N GLN A 446 4.51 -5.87 -12.59
CA GLN A 446 3.59 -4.74 -12.54
C GLN A 446 4.29 -3.44 -12.15
N HIS A 447 5.20 -3.48 -11.16
CA HIS A 447 5.99 -2.30 -10.79
C HIS A 447 6.85 -1.83 -11.95
N LYS A 448 7.56 -2.74 -12.63
CA LYS A 448 8.36 -2.42 -13.82
C LYS A 448 7.49 -1.83 -14.94
N ALA A 449 6.28 -2.35 -15.15
CA ALA A 449 5.35 -1.83 -16.14
C ALA A 449 4.87 -0.42 -15.80
N ARG A 450 4.50 -0.14 -14.54
CA ARG A 450 4.14 1.20 -14.07
C ARG A 450 5.30 2.17 -14.25
N GLN A 451 6.50 1.81 -13.79
CA GLN A 451 7.68 2.67 -13.90
C GLN A 451 8.01 2.98 -15.36
N LYS A 452 7.90 2.01 -16.27
CA LYS A 452 8.13 2.25 -17.71
C LYS A 452 7.20 3.33 -18.27
N ILE A 453 5.95 3.39 -17.82
CA ILE A 453 4.99 4.41 -18.27
C ILE A 453 5.32 5.76 -17.62
N LEU A 454 5.65 5.78 -16.33
CA LEU A 454 6.00 7.01 -15.61
C LEU A 454 7.35 7.60 -16.04
N GLU A 455 8.28 6.78 -16.56
CA GLU A 455 9.58 7.25 -17.05
C GLU A 455 9.45 8.24 -18.20
N ALA A 456 8.39 8.13 -19.02
CA ALA A 456 8.12 9.07 -20.09
C ALA A 456 7.80 10.50 -19.60
N LEU A 457 7.41 10.66 -18.34
CA LEU A 457 7.14 11.96 -17.71
C LEU A 457 8.41 12.58 -17.09
N LYS A 458 9.51 11.84 -17.00
CA LYS A 458 10.75 12.35 -16.43
C LYS A 458 11.55 13.07 -17.50
N LEU A 459 11.83 14.35 -17.25
CA LEU A 459 12.72 15.15 -18.09
C LEU A 459 14.14 15.11 -17.53
N SER A 460 15.09 14.78 -18.39
CA SER A 460 16.52 14.89 -18.07
C SER A 460 16.94 16.37 -17.99
N HIS A 461 18.08 16.63 -17.34
CA HIS A 461 18.64 17.97 -17.28
C HIS A 461 18.91 18.55 -18.68
N GLU A 462 19.36 17.72 -19.63
CA GLU A 462 19.60 18.12 -21.01
C GLU A 462 18.30 18.51 -21.73
N GLN A 463 17.24 17.72 -21.55
CA GLN A 463 15.91 18.05 -22.10
C GLN A 463 15.39 19.38 -21.53
N LEU A 464 15.59 19.65 -20.24
CA LEU A 464 15.18 20.92 -19.63
C LEU A 464 15.97 22.12 -20.19
N LEU A 465 17.27 21.97 -20.47
CA LEU A 465 18.08 23.01 -21.12
C LEU A 465 17.62 23.26 -22.56
N GLU A 466 17.24 22.21 -23.28
CA GLU A 466 16.69 22.32 -24.63
C GLU A 466 15.32 23.03 -24.61
N VAL A 467 14.43 22.68 -23.68
CA VAL A 467 13.14 23.40 -23.49
C VAL A 467 13.38 24.88 -23.20
N LYS A 468 14.35 25.21 -22.33
CA LYS A 468 14.74 26.60 -22.06
C LYS A 468 15.21 27.32 -23.33
N GLN A 469 16.04 26.67 -24.14
CA GLN A 469 16.56 27.25 -25.38
C GLN A 469 15.43 27.48 -26.40
N ARG A 470 14.51 26.53 -26.54
CA ARG A 470 13.33 26.65 -27.40
C ARG A 470 12.39 27.78 -26.96
N MET A 471 12.15 27.92 -25.66
CA MET A 471 11.38 29.04 -25.11
C MET A 471 12.04 30.38 -25.49
N ARG A 472 13.36 30.50 -25.32
CA ARG A 472 14.11 31.72 -25.70
C ARG A 472 13.94 32.07 -27.18
N ILE A 473 14.02 31.07 -28.07
CA ILE A 473 13.81 31.28 -29.51
C ILE A 473 12.38 31.78 -29.79
N GLU A 474 11.37 31.22 -29.13
CA GLU A 474 9.98 31.67 -29.31
C GLU A 474 9.74 33.07 -28.72
N MET A 475 10.44 33.45 -27.65
CA MET A 475 10.43 34.83 -27.14
C MET A 475 10.98 35.82 -28.16
N GLU A 476 12.15 35.52 -28.75
CA GLU A 476 12.78 36.36 -29.78
C GLU A 476 11.85 36.52 -31.00
N LYS A 477 11.20 35.44 -31.44
CA LYS A 477 10.21 35.50 -32.53
C LYS A 477 8.98 36.34 -32.18
N GLY A 478 8.50 36.25 -30.94
CA GLY A 478 7.33 36.99 -30.48
C GLY A 478 7.57 38.49 -30.40
N LEU A 479 8.80 38.91 -30.08
CA LEU A 479 9.19 40.31 -30.03
C LEU A 479 9.48 40.91 -31.42
N GLY A 480 9.98 40.10 -32.36
CA GLY A 480 10.33 40.54 -33.70
C GLY A 480 9.12 40.91 -34.58
N LYS A 481 9.14 42.08 -35.20
CA LYS A 481 8.01 42.62 -35.97
C LYS A 481 7.64 41.77 -37.18
N GLU A 482 8.64 41.21 -37.85
CA GLU A 482 8.44 40.35 -39.03
C GLU A 482 7.94 38.94 -38.65
N THR A 483 8.30 38.45 -37.47
CA THR A 483 8.02 37.08 -37.01
C THR A 483 6.81 36.97 -36.08
N HIS A 484 6.35 38.07 -35.49
CA HIS A 484 5.30 38.09 -34.46
C HIS A 484 3.97 37.46 -34.89
N ALA A 485 3.59 37.64 -36.17
CA ALA A 485 2.34 37.09 -36.71
C ALA A 485 2.32 35.55 -36.60
N GLU A 486 3.44 34.89 -36.88
CA GLU A 486 3.61 33.44 -36.87
C GLU A 486 4.04 32.88 -35.50
N ALA A 487 4.57 33.73 -34.61
CA ALA A 487 5.01 33.34 -33.29
C ALA A 487 3.88 32.76 -32.44
N THR A 488 4.17 31.68 -31.70
CA THR A 488 3.20 31.05 -30.79
C THR A 488 3.17 31.73 -29.43
N VAL A 489 4.34 32.06 -28.89
CA VAL A 489 4.51 32.93 -27.72
C VAL A 489 4.42 34.37 -28.20
N LYS A 490 3.37 35.09 -27.81
CA LYS A 490 3.02 36.37 -28.45
C LYS A 490 3.81 37.56 -27.94
N MET A 491 4.34 37.53 -26.73
CA MET A 491 5.18 38.62 -26.20
C MET A 491 4.49 39.99 -26.33
N LEU A 492 3.26 40.07 -25.82
CA LEU A 492 2.36 41.21 -25.96
C LEU A 492 2.85 42.42 -25.13
N PRO A 493 3.04 43.60 -25.77
CA PRO A 493 3.33 44.84 -25.08
C PRO A 493 2.21 45.24 -24.12
N THR A 494 2.54 45.63 -22.89
CA THR A 494 1.55 45.97 -21.84
C THR A 494 1.41 47.48 -21.60
N TYR A 495 2.29 48.29 -22.19
CA TYR A 495 2.40 49.74 -21.95
C TYR A 495 2.71 50.13 -20.49
N VAL A 496 3.09 49.18 -19.65
CA VAL A 496 3.66 49.43 -18.32
C VAL A 496 5.18 49.58 -18.45
N CYS A 497 5.69 50.81 -18.38
CA CYS A 497 7.09 51.12 -18.70
C CYS A 497 8.05 51.13 -17.50
N SER A 498 7.54 51.04 -16.28
CA SER A 498 8.33 51.02 -15.04
C SER A 498 7.64 50.26 -13.93
N THR A 499 8.43 49.66 -13.04
CA THR A 499 7.95 49.14 -11.75
C THR A 499 7.65 50.28 -10.79
N PRO A 500 6.94 50.02 -9.67
CA PRO A 500 6.64 51.08 -8.70
C PRO A 500 7.90 51.73 -8.12
N ASP A 501 7.91 53.06 -8.04
CA ASP A 501 9.04 53.85 -7.51
C ASP A 501 8.80 54.39 -6.09
N GLY A 502 7.57 54.19 -5.57
CA GLY A 502 7.14 54.62 -4.24
C GLY A 502 6.58 56.04 -4.21
N THR A 503 6.42 56.70 -5.35
CA THR A 503 5.74 58.00 -5.46
C THR A 503 4.21 57.85 -5.58
N GLU A 504 3.73 56.64 -5.86
CA GLU A 504 2.32 56.32 -6.08
C GLU A 504 1.47 56.68 -4.86
N LYS A 505 0.30 57.30 -5.10
CA LYS A 505 -0.65 57.69 -4.06
C LYS A 505 -2.04 57.87 -4.69
N GLY A 506 -3.08 57.51 -3.95
CA GLY A 506 -4.46 57.69 -4.39
C GLY A 506 -5.40 56.61 -3.87
N ASP A 507 -6.67 56.75 -4.24
CA ASP A 507 -7.72 55.75 -4.04
C ASP A 507 -8.11 55.24 -5.42
N PHE A 508 -8.01 53.92 -5.62
CA PHE A 508 -8.19 53.27 -6.91
C PHE A 508 -9.21 52.16 -6.78
N LEU A 509 -10.03 51.97 -7.81
CA LEU A 509 -10.77 50.73 -7.98
C LEU A 509 -9.93 49.75 -8.78
N ALA A 510 -10.07 48.46 -8.47
CA ALA A 510 -9.50 47.41 -9.30
C ALA A 510 -10.52 46.29 -9.53
N LEU A 511 -10.50 45.74 -10.74
CA LEU A 511 -11.28 44.56 -11.10
C LEU A 511 -10.31 43.40 -11.32
N ASP A 512 -10.66 42.20 -10.84
CA ASP A 512 -9.86 40.99 -11.03
C ASP A 512 -10.72 39.90 -11.66
N LEU A 513 -10.53 39.70 -12.97
CA LEU A 513 -11.25 38.74 -13.78
C LEU A 513 -10.27 37.79 -14.49
N GLY A 514 -10.16 36.57 -13.96
CA GLY A 514 -9.34 35.51 -14.58
C GLY A 514 -9.82 34.08 -14.36
N GLY A 515 -10.95 33.89 -13.68
CA GLY A 515 -11.53 32.59 -13.37
C GLY A 515 -13.00 32.72 -12.93
N THR A 516 -13.51 31.72 -12.21
CA THR A 516 -14.91 31.71 -11.72
C THR A 516 -15.18 32.70 -10.57
N ASN A 517 -14.13 33.15 -9.89
CA ASN A 517 -14.20 34.14 -8.82
C ASN A 517 -13.75 35.49 -9.37
N PHE A 518 -14.72 36.36 -9.63
CA PHE A 518 -14.48 37.76 -9.97
C PHE A 518 -14.34 38.58 -8.69
N ARG A 519 -13.46 39.58 -8.67
CA ARG A 519 -13.32 40.47 -7.50
C ARG A 519 -13.38 41.93 -7.92
N VAL A 520 -14.03 42.71 -7.06
CA VAL A 520 -13.98 44.18 -7.10
C VAL A 520 -13.23 44.63 -5.85
N LEU A 521 -12.28 45.54 -6.03
CA LEU A 521 -11.38 46.01 -4.98
C LEU A 521 -11.37 47.54 -4.90
N LEU A 522 -11.22 48.06 -3.68
CA LEU A 522 -10.79 49.43 -3.40
C LEU A 522 -9.37 49.36 -2.83
N VAL A 523 -8.42 50.01 -3.49
CA VAL A 523 -7.02 50.06 -3.12
C VAL A 523 -6.63 51.49 -2.78
N ARG A 524 -6.22 51.73 -1.54
CA ARG A 524 -5.77 53.04 -1.05
C ARG A 524 -4.28 53.02 -0.83
N VAL A 525 -3.56 53.74 -1.67
CA VAL A 525 -2.10 53.89 -1.60
C VAL A 525 -1.80 55.22 -0.90
N ARG A 526 -0.98 55.17 0.16
CA ARG A 526 -0.58 56.35 0.94
C ARG A 526 0.93 56.51 0.91
N ASN A 527 1.38 57.74 0.65
CA ASN A 527 2.79 58.12 0.65
C ASN A 527 3.11 58.91 1.94
N GLY A 528 3.94 58.35 2.83
CA GLY A 528 4.32 58.91 4.13
C GLY A 528 5.43 58.11 4.84
N MET A 529 5.83 58.50 6.06
CA MET A 529 6.93 57.85 6.83
C MET A 529 6.74 56.34 7.09
N ARG A 530 5.52 55.83 6.91
CA ARG A 530 5.22 54.40 6.79
C ARG A 530 4.46 54.21 5.47
N ARG A 531 5.11 53.61 4.47
CA ARG A 531 4.42 53.11 3.26
C ARG A 531 3.28 52.21 3.72
N GLY A 532 2.09 52.39 3.16
CA GLY A 532 0.91 51.62 3.56
C GLY A 532 -0.09 51.52 2.42
N VAL A 533 -0.52 50.29 2.15
CA VAL A 533 -1.59 49.97 1.22
C VAL A 533 -2.76 49.41 2.03
N GLU A 534 -3.91 50.06 1.95
CA GLU A 534 -5.16 49.55 2.52
C GLU A 534 -6.02 48.99 1.38
N MET A 535 -6.46 47.73 1.51
CA MET A 535 -7.26 47.05 0.48
C MET A 535 -8.57 46.53 1.07
N HIS A 536 -9.67 46.82 0.38
CA HIS A 536 -10.97 46.21 0.60
C HIS A 536 -11.39 45.48 -0.66
N ASN A 537 -11.97 44.29 -0.55
CA ASN A 537 -12.45 43.54 -1.72
C ASN A 537 -13.73 42.78 -1.41
N LYS A 538 -14.48 42.46 -2.46
CA LYS A 538 -15.62 41.55 -2.43
C LYS A 538 -15.53 40.59 -3.61
N ILE A 539 -15.78 39.30 -3.33
CA ILE A 539 -15.75 38.23 -4.31
C ILE A 539 -17.17 38.00 -4.84
N TYR A 540 -17.28 37.87 -6.14
CA TYR A 540 -18.50 37.60 -6.88
C TYR A 540 -18.32 36.33 -7.71
N SER A 541 -19.34 35.48 -7.74
CA SER A 541 -19.35 34.33 -8.64
C SER A 541 -19.88 34.76 -10.00
N ILE A 542 -19.24 34.28 -11.06
CA ILE A 542 -19.79 34.38 -12.43
C ILE A 542 -20.41 33.03 -12.78
N PRO A 543 -21.74 32.94 -12.95
CA PRO A 543 -22.39 31.72 -13.40
C PRO A 543 -21.85 31.24 -14.75
N VAL A 544 -21.78 29.92 -14.96
CA VAL A 544 -21.23 29.33 -16.19
C VAL A 544 -22.04 29.76 -17.42
N GLU A 545 -23.35 29.96 -17.24
CA GLU A 545 -24.25 30.43 -18.29
C GLU A 545 -23.86 31.84 -18.76
N ILE A 546 -23.35 32.69 -17.85
CA ILE A 546 -22.84 34.04 -18.18
C ILE A 546 -21.43 33.94 -18.78
N MET A 547 -20.55 33.11 -18.23
CA MET A 547 -19.19 32.90 -18.78
C MET A 547 -19.20 32.42 -20.25
N GLN A 548 -20.26 31.72 -20.65
CA GLN A 548 -20.46 31.14 -21.98
C GLN A 548 -21.61 31.79 -22.78
N GLY A 549 -22.18 32.88 -22.25
CA GLY A 549 -23.32 33.59 -22.82
C GLY A 549 -22.90 34.63 -23.87
N THR A 550 -23.49 35.82 -23.79
CA THR A 550 -23.09 36.98 -24.60
C THR A 550 -22.13 37.90 -23.85
N GLY A 551 -21.34 38.67 -24.59
CA GLY A 551 -20.47 39.69 -24.02
C GLY A 551 -21.28 40.74 -23.26
N GLU A 552 -22.43 41.14 -23.79
CA GLU A 552 -23.35 42.06 -23.13
C GLU A 552 -23.74 41.55 -21.73
N GLU A 553 -24.21 40.31 -21.61
CA GLU A 553 -24.57 39.69 -20.32
C GLU A 553 -23.37 39.61 -19.36
N LEU A 554 -22.18 39.27 -19.86
CA LEU A 554 -20.97 39.16 -19.04
C LEU A 554 -20.57 40.52 -18.46
N PHE A 555 -20.49 41.55 -19.30
CA PHE A 555 -20.08 42.88 -18.85
C PHE A 555 -21.17 43.58 -18.04
N ASP A 556 -22.46 43.32 -18.30
CA ASP A 556 -23.57 43.78 -17.46
C ASP A 556 -23.49 43.15 -16.06
N HIS A 557 -23.14 41.86 -15.96
CA HIS A 557 -22.91 41.19 -14.67
C HIS A 557 -21.70 41.77 -13.93
N ILE A 558 -20.60 42.08 -14.64
CA ILE A 558 -19.43 42.74 -14.04
C ILE A 558 -19.83 44.10 -13.48
N VAL A 559 -20.54 44.92 -14.26
CA VAL A 559 -21.02 46.23 -13.83
C VAL A 559 -22.00 46.08 -12.66
N HIS A 560 -22.88 45.06 -12.67
CA HIS A 560 -23.73 44.69 -11.54
C HIS A 560 -22.94 44.59 -10.23
N CYS A 561 -21.89 43.76 -10.25
CA CYS A 561 -21.00 43.53 -9.12
C CYS A 561 -20.28 44.81 -8.67
N ILE A 562 -19.87 45.69 -9.60
CA ILE A 562 -19.21 46.96 -9.26
C ILE A 562 -20.16 47.88 -8.47
N SER A 563 -21.41 48.07 -8.92
CA SER A 563 -22.37 48.90 -8.18
C SER A 563 -22.66 48.35 -6.78
N ASP A 564 -22.84 47.04 -6.66
CA ASP A 564 -23.04 46.39 -5.36
C ASP A 564 -21.82 46.59 -4.44
N PHE A 565 -20.61 46.55 -4.98
CA PHE A 565 -19.39 46.84 -4.22
C PHE A 565 -19.31 48.30 -3.78
N LEU A 566 -19.65 49.25 -4.66
CA LEU A 566 -19.65 50.68 -4.35
C LEU A 566 -20.70 51.02 -3.27
N GLU A 567 -21.87 50.38 -3.33
CA GLU A 567 -22.90 50.48 -2.29
C GLU A 567 -22.41 49.90 -0.96
N TYR A 568 -21.80 48.70 -1.00
CA TYR A 568 -21.19 48.06 0.17
C TYR A 568 -20.12 48.93 0.85
N MET A 569 -19.30 49.63 0.06
CA MET A 569 -18.27 50.53 0.57
C MET A 569 -18.80 51.92 0.98
N GLY A 570 -20.09 52.21 0.73
CA GLY A 570 -20.68 53.52 1.01
C GLY A 570 -20.16 54.65 0.10
N MET A 571 -19.76 54.30 -1.13
CA MET A 571 -19.10 55.20 -2.09
C MET A 571 -19.93 55.44 -3.36
N LYS A 572 -21.27 55.32 -3.26
CA LYS A 572 -22.17 55.53 -4.40
C LYS A 572 -22.04 56.97 -4.92
N GLY A 573 -21.80 57.12 -6.22
CA GLY A 573 -21.64 58.41 -6.90
C GLY A 573 -20.22 58.98 -6.92
N VAL A 574 -19.21 58.26 -6.40
CA VAL A 574 -17.80 58.64 -6.54
C VAL A 574 -17.23 58.06 -7.83
N SER A 575 -16.62 58.89 -8.68
CA SER A 575 -15.81 58.43 -9.81
C SER A 575 -14.35 58.28 -9.36
N LEU A 576 -13.82 57.06 -9.46
CA LEU A 576 -12.44 56.72 -9.11
C LEU A 576 -11.73 56.14 -10.34
N PRO A 577 -10.40 56.34 -10.46
CA PRO A 577 -9.60 55.64 -11.45
C PRO A 577 -9.68 54.13 -11.22
N LEU A 578 -9.92 53.38 -12.29
CA LEU A 578 -10.11 51.94 -12.29
C LEU A 578 -9.01 51.24 -13.10
N GLY A 579 -8.31 50.30 -12.45
CA GLY A 579 -7.46 49.32 -13.11
C GLY A 579 -8.21 48.02 -13.35
N PHE A 580 -8.26 47.55 -14.59
CA PHE A 580 -8.94 46.32 -14.95
C PHE A 580 -7.94 45.18 -15.16
N THR A 581 -7.77 44.33 -14.16
CA THR A 581 -7.03 43.07 -14.32
C THR A 581 -7.90 42.07 -15.09
N PHE A 582 -7.54 41.86 -16.35
CA PHE A 582 -8.24 41.00 -17.29
C PHE A 582 -7.27 39.91 -17.77
N SER A 583 -7.38 38.72 -17.18
CA SER A 583 -6.40 37.65 -17.31
C SER A 583 -6.54 36.80 -18.58
N PHE A 584 -6.67 37.47 -19.72
CA PHE A 584 -6.78 36.85 -21.04
C PHE A 584 -5.82 37.51 -22.02
N PRO A 585 -5.47 36.84 -23.13
CA PRO A 585 -4.63 37.42 -24.17
C PRO A 585 -5.29 38.66 -24.80
N CYS A 586 -4.73 39.84 -24.51
CA CYS A 586 -5.17 41.11 -25.07
C CYS A 586 -4.06 41.76 -25.88
N GLN A 587 -4.37 42.16 -27.12
CA GLN A 587 -3.50 43.06 -27.87
C GLN A 587 -3.80 44.49 -27.42
N GLN A 588 -2.80 45.11 -26.79
CA GLN A 588 -2.91 46.49 -26.34
C GLN A 588 -2.31 47.44 -27.38
N THR A 589 -2.98 48.57 -27.56
CA THR A 589 -2.50 49.74 -28.33
C THR A 589 -2.15 50.90 -27.41
N ASN A 590 -2.71 50.90 -26.19
CA ASN A 590 -2.41 51.80 -25.11
C ASN A 590 -2.66 51.09 -23.76
N LEU A 591 -2.31 51.73 -22.65
CA LEU A 591 -2.53 51.16 -21.31
C LEU A 591 -4.03 50.94 -21.02
N ASP A 592 -4.91 51.78 -21.56
CA ASP A 592 -6.37 51.78 -21.36
C ASP A 592 -7.16 51.17 -22.53
N GLU A 593 -6.50 50.47 -23.45
CA GLU A 593 -7.13 49.82 -24.61
C GLU A 593 -6.63 48.37 -24.72
N GLY A 594 -7.54 47.40 -24.86
CA GLY A 594 -7.17 45.99 -24.92
C GLY A 594 -8.12 45.16 -25.76
N ILE A 595 -7.70 44.81 -26.98
CA ILE A 595 -8.46 43.93 -27.87
C ILE A 595 -8.30 42.48 -27.42
N LEU A 596 -9.39 41.83 -27.02
CA LEU A 596 -9.34 40.41 -26.66
C LEU A 596 -9.03 39.56 -27.90
N LEU A 597 -7.91 38.84 -27.89
CA LEU A 597 -7.52 37.98 -29.00
C LEU A 597 -8.26 36.64 -29.00
N LYS A 598 -8.34 36.02 -27.82
CA LYS A 598 -8.90 34.68 -27.67
C LYS A 598 -9.34 34.43 -26.24
N TRP A 599 -10.48 33.80 -26.06
CA TRP A 599 -10.84 33.26 -24.75
C TRP A 599 -9.99 32.06 -24.35
N THR A 600 -9.69 31.99 -23.05
CA THR A 600 -9.00 30.87 -22.40
C THR A 600 -9.73 30.50 -21.09
N LYS A 601 -9.21 29.53 -20.31
CA LYS A 601 -9.67 29.23 -18.93
C LYS A 601 -11.19 28.95 -18.77
N GLY A 602 -11.86 28.50 -19.84
CA GLY A 602 -13.27 28.07 -19.83
C GLY A 602 -14.30 29.15 -20.20
N PHE A 603 -13.88 30.40 -20.43
CA PHE A 603 -14.75 31.47 -20.94
C PHE A 603 -15.04 31.28 -22.43
N LYS A 604 -16.25 31.65 -22.88
CA LYS A 604 -16.68 31.61 -24.29
C LYS A 604 -17.73 32.67 -24.65
N ALA A 605 -17.84 33.76 -23.88
CA ALA A 605 -18.83 34.80 -24.13
C ALA A 605 -18.69 35.35 -25.57
N THR A 606 -19.80 35.34 -26.30
CA THR A 606 -19.84 35.73 -27.73
C THR A 606 -19.82 37.25 -27.89
N GLY A 607 -19.20 37.75 -28.97
CA GLY A 607 -19.09 39.21 -29.19
C GLY A 607 -18.01 39.90 -28.35
N CYS A 608 -17.08 39.16 -27.75
CA CYS A 608 -15.91 39.74 -27.05
C CYS A 608 -14.59 39.57 -27.82
N GLU A 609 -14.35 38.42 -28.47
CA GLU A 609 -13.11 38.21 -29.24
C GLU A 609 -13.06 39.18 -30.43
N GLY A 610 -11.97 39.95 -30.54
CA GLY A 610 -11.79 41.01 -31.53
C GLY A 610 -12.25 42.40 -31.07
N GLU A 611 -12.90 42.51 -29.92
CA GLU A 611 -13.40 43.76 -29.36
C GLU A 611 -12.50 44.29 -28.24
N ASP A 612 -12.52 45.60 -28.03
CA ASP A 612 -11.83 46.25 -26.92
C ASP A 612 -12.63 46.08 -25.62
N VAL A 613 -12.05 45.36 -24.66
CA VAL A 613 -12.70 45.02 -23.39
C VAL A 613 -12.96 46.23 -22.50
N VAL A 614 -12.18 47.30 -22.68
CA VAL A 614 -12.42 48.56 -21.97
C VAL A 614 -13.65 49.26 -22.54
N ASN A 615 -13.84 49.23 -23.86
CA ASN A 615 -15.05 49.75 -24.49
C ASN A 615 -16.28 48.93 -24.12
N LEU A 616 -16.20 47.59 -24.10
CA LEU A 616 -17.29 46.74 -23.64
C LEU A 616 -17.70 47.05 -22.19
N LEU A 617 -16.73 47.31 -21.31
CA LEU A 617 -16.98 47.73 -19.93
C LEU A 617 -17.63 49.13 -19.87
N LYS A 618 -17.12 50.10 -20.65
CA LYS A 618 -17.67 51.46 -20.73
C LYS A 618 -19.12 51.45 -21.24
N GLU A 619 -19.44 50.65 -22.25
CA GLU A 619 -20.80 50.47 -22.77
C GLU A 619 -21.74 49.87 -21.72
N ALA A 620 -21.29 48.86 -20.98
CA ALA A 620 -22.07 48.27 -19.89
C ALA A 620 -22.34 49.26 -18.75
N ILE A 621 -21.37 50.11 -18.41
CA ILE A 621 -21.56 51.20 -17.45
C ILE A 621 -22.59 52.19 -17.98
N HIS A 622 -22.48 52.58 -19.25
CA HIS A 622 -23.42 53.50 -19.89
C HIS A 622 -24.85 52.96 -19.93
N ARG A 623 -25.05 51.67 -20.26
CA ARG A 623 -26.37 51.02 -20.24
C ARG A 623 -27.06 51.09 -18.88
N ARG A 624 -26.28 51.17 -17.79
CA ARG A 624 -26.82 51.13 -16.43
C ARG A 624 -27.17 52.50 -15.85
N GLU A 625 -26.56 53.58 -16.33
CA GLU A 625 -26.81 54.98 -15.90
C GLU A 625 -26.76 55.24 -14.36
N GLU A 626 -26.07 54.40 -13.58
CA GLU A 626 -26.04 54.50 -12.11
C GLU A 626 -24.79 55.22 -11.56
N PHE A 627 -23.66 55.12 -12.26
CA PHE A 627 -22.36 55.66 -11.84
C PHE A 627 -21.43 55.81 -13.06
N ASP A 628 -20.33 56.53 -12.89
CA ASP A 628 -19.31 56.75 -13.92
C ASP A 628 -17.93 56.33 -13.38
N LEU A 629 -17.08 55.77 -14.24
CA LEU A 629 -15.75 55.29 -13.88
C LEU A 629 -14.71 55.67 -14.93
N ASP A 630 -13.55 56.09 -14.44
CA ASP A 630 -12.39 56.38 -15.26
C ASP A 630 -11.52 55.13 -15.40
N VAL A 631 -11.72 54.33 -16.46
CA VAL A 631 -10.90 53.14 -16.71
C VAL A 631 -9.54 53.58 -17.26
N VAL A 632 -8.52 53.52 -16.41
CA VAL A 632 -7.18 54.06 -16.72
C VAL A 632 -6.18 53.00 -17.18
N ALA A 633 -6.48 51.73 -16.96
CA ALA A 633 -5.63 50.63 -17.37
C ALA A 633 -6.41 49.33 -17.55
N VAL A 634 -6.02 48.54 -18.54
CA VAL A 634 -6.28 47.10 -18.61
C VAL A 634 -4.95 46.36 -18.48
N VAL A 635 -4.87 45.40 -17.57
CA VAL A 635 -3.63 44.68 -17.22
C VAL A 635 -3.85 43.18 -17.16
N ASN A 636 -2.83 42.41 -17.51
CA ASN A 636 -2.85 40.96 -17.29
C ASN A 636 -2.55 40.64 -15.80
N ASP A 637 -3.04 39.51 -15.29
CA ASP A 637 -2.79 39.09 -13.90
C ASP A 637 -1.30 38.89 -13.60
N THR A 638 -0.52 38.42 -14.55
CA THR A 638 0.95 38.32 -14.42
C THR A 638 1.58 39.68 -14.15
N VAL A 639 1.18 40.70 -14.90
CA VAL A 639 1.68 42.08 -14.78
C VAL A 639 1.26 42.68 -13.44
N GLY A 640 -0.02 42.55 -13.07
CA GLY A 640 -0.51 43.00 -11.77
C GLY A 640 0.23 42.33 -10.61
N THR A 641 0.55 41.05 -10.73
CA THR A 641 1.34 40.30 -9.74
C THR A 641 2.78 40.81 -9.66
N MET A 642 3.44 41.02 -10.80
CA MET A 642 4.79 41.60 -10.85
C MET A 642 4.81 42.98 -10.18
N MET A 643 3.85 43.85 -10.51
CA MET A 643 3.75 45.19 -9.94
C MET A 643 3.48 45.17 -8.43
N THR A 644 2.65 44.23 -7.97
CA THR A 644 2.38 44.03 -6.53
C THR A 644 3.66 43.67 -5.78
N CYS A 645 4.45 42.72 -6.30
CA CYS A 645 5.72 42.35 -5.71
C CYS A 645 6.77 43.46 -5.83
N GLY A 646 6.80 44.15 -6.97
CA GLY A 646 7.69 45.30 -7.25
C GLY A 646 7.49 46.48 -6.31
N TYR A 647 6.29 46.64 -5.75
CA TYR A 647 6.01 47.65 -4.73
C TYR A 647 6.81 47.43 -3.44
N GLU A 648 7.04 46.17 -3.06
CA GLU A 648 7.80 45.80 -1.86
C GLU A 648 9.29 45.56 -2.17
N ASP A 649 9.60 44.91 -3.30
CA ASP A 649 10.95 44.57 -3.74
C ASP A 649 11.29 45.23 -5.09
N PRO A 650 12.16 46.24 -5.12
CA PRO A 650 12.51 46.95 -6.36
C PRO A 650 13.27 46.08 -7.38
N PHE A 651 13.73 44.87 -7.00
CA PHE A 651 14.37 43.92 -7.92
C PHE A 651 13.37 42.97 -8.60
N CYS A 652 12.07 43.07 -8.28
CA CYS A 652 11.06 42.23 -8.92
C CYS A 652 10.73 42.74 -10.33
N GLU A 653 11.22 42.03 -11.33
CA GLU A 653 11.03 42.35 -12.76
C GLU A 653 10.35 41.21 -13.54
N VAL A 654 9.81 40.21 -12.83
CA VAL A 654 9.14 39.05 -13.41
C VAL A 654 7.87 38.72 -12.62
N GLY A 655 6.75 38.57 -13.32
CA GLY A 655 5.50 38.06 -12.78
C GLY A 655 5.26 36.63 -13.24
N LEU A 656 4.76 35.77 -12.35
CA LEU A 656 4.47 34.38 -12.64
C LEU A 656 3.11 33.99 -12.04
N ILE A 657 2.25 33.40 -12.85
CA ILE A 657 0.99 32.80 -12.43
C ILE A 657 1.04 31.30 -12.69
N VAL A 658 0.78 30.51 -11.64
CA VAL A 658 0.56 29.06 -11.74
C VAL A 658 -0.68 28.71 -10.92
N GLY A 659 -1.83 28.65 -11.59
CA GLY A 659 -3.14 28.43 -10.98
C GLY A 659 -4.04 27.61 -11.90
N THR A 660 -5.24 28.12 -12.20
CA THR A 660 -6.11 27.51 -13.23
C THR A 660 -5.43 27.48 -14.60
N GLY A 661 -4.72 28.55 -14.95
CA GLY A 661 -3.81 28.62 -16.10
C GLY A 661 -2.35 28.82 -15.66
N SER A 662 -1.46 29.02 -16.63
CA SER A 662 -0.05 29.33 -16.39
C SER A 662 0.42 30.42 -17.36
N ASN A 663 0.98 31.51 -16.83
CA ASN A 663 1.52 32.60 -17.64
C ASN A 663 2.68 33.31 -16.92
N ALA A 664 3.49 34.07 -17.66
CA ALA A 664 4.52 34.94 -17.11
C ALA A 664 4.62 36.27 -17.85
N CYS A 665 5.15 37.28 -17.16
CA CYS A 665 5.55 38.55 -17.73
C CYS A 665 6.92 38.96 -17.20
N TYR A 666 7.60 39.87 -17.91
CA TYR A 666 8.86 40.44 -17.43
C TYR A 666 9.13 41.83 -18.02
N MET A 667 10.04 42.60 -17.41
CA MET A 667 10.52 43.87 -17.98
C MET A 667 11.52 43.63 -19.11
N GLU A 668 11.19 44.07 -20.32
CA GLU A 668 12.05 44.01 -21.51
C GLU A 668 12.58 45.41 -21.88
N GLU A 669 13.74 45.45 -22.52
CA GLU A 669 14.33 46.67 -23.07
C GLU A 669 13.56 47.12 -24.32
N MET A 670 13.19 48.40 -24.42
CA MET A 670 12.39 48.91 -25.54
C MET A 670 13.01 48.64 -26.91
N ARG A 671 14.35 48.70 -27.03
CA ARG A 671 15.09 48.33 -28.25
C ARG A 671 14.83 46.91 -28.77
N ASN A 672 14.33 46.00 -27.92
CA ASN A 672 14.00 44.63 -28.28
C ASN A 672 12.52 44.48 -28.65
N VAL A 673 11.66 45.46 -28.34
CA VAL A 673 10.21 45.41 -28.55
C VAL A 673 9.86 46.06 -29.89
N GLU A 674 10.14 45.37 -31.00
CA GLU A 674 9.96 45.93 -32.36
C GLU A 674 8.49 46.23 -32.73
N LEU A 675 7.55 45.80 -31.89
CA LEU A 675 6.11 46.02 -32.03
C LEU A 675 5.66 47.43 -31.63
N VAL A 676 6.45 48.14 -30.83
CA VAL A 676 6.13 49.49 -30.35
C VAL A 676 7.21 50.45 -30.81
N GLU A 677 6.82 51.65 -31.25
CA GLU A 677 7.79 52.68 -31.66
C GLU A 677 8.57 53.22 -30.45
N GLY A 678 9.90 53.29 -30.57
CA GLY A 678 10.81 53.85 -29.57
C GLY A 678 11.83 52.84 -29.07
N GLU A 679 13.07 53.29 -28.82
CA GLU A 679 14.18 52.42 -28.37
C GLU A 679 14.61 52.70 -26.92
N GLU A 680 14.14 53.80 -26.31
CA GLU A 680 14.55 54.24 -24.98
C GLU A 680 13.62 53.70 -23.88
N GLY A 681 14.22 53.24 -22.78
CA GLY A 681 13.49 52.75 -21.61
C GLY A 681 13.14 51.27 -21.69
N ARG A 682 12.12 50.87 -20.94
CA ARG A 682 11.70 49.47 -20.78
C ARG A 682 10.19 49.35 -20.87
N MET A 683 9.70 48.16 -21.15
CA MET A 683 8.29 47.84 -21.15
C MET A 683 8.07 46.44 -20.59
N CYS A 684 7.05 46.27 -19.74
CA CYS A 684 6.62 44.95 -19.32
C CYS A 684 5.98 44.21 -20.49
N ILE A 685 6.38 42.96 -20.70
CA ILE A 685 5.87 42.08 -21.74
C ILE A 685 5.05 40.97 -21.10
N ASN A 686 3.80 40.84 -21.53
CA ASN A 686 2.98 39.68 -21.25
C ASN A 686 3.30 38.57 -22.26
N MET A 687 3.93 37.48 -21.82
CA MET A 687 4.44 36.47 -22.75
C MET A 687 3.32 35.70 -23.47
N GLU A 688 2.19 35.46 -22.79
CA GLU A 688 1.20 34.45 -23.17
C GLU A 688 1.86 33.09 -23.44
N TRP A 689 2.74 32.68 -22.52
CA TRP A 689 3.65 31.54 -22.73
C TRP A 689 2.93 30.19 -22.80
N GLY A 690 1.63 30.15 -22.50
CA GLY A 690 0.85 28.93 -22.42
C GLY A 690 0.76 28.24 -23.79
N ALA A 691 0.82 29.05 -24.86
CA ALA A 691 0.84 28.63 -26.25
C ALA A 691 2.20 28.09 -26.72
N PHE A 692 3.25 28.10 -25.89
CA PHE A 692 4.51 27.46 -26.21
C PHE A 692 4.29 25.97 -26.56
N GLY A 693 4.91 25.48 -27.63
CA GLY A 693 4.68 24.13 -28.14
C GLY A 693 3.50 23.97 -29.10
N ASP A 694 2.65 24.99 -29.31
CA ASP A 694 1.53 24.93 -30.27
C ASP A 694 2.01 24.77 -31.72
N SER A 695 3.25 25.16 -32.02
CA SER A 695 3.93 24.93 -33.31
C SER A 695 4.45 23.50 -33.48
N GLY A 696 4.36 22.67 -32.45
CA GLY A 696 4.94 21.33 -32.39
C GLY A 696 6.37 21.28 -31.83
N CYS A 697 6.94 22.42 -31.40
CA CYS A 697 8.31 22.46 -30.88
C CYS A 697 8.51 21.74 -29.53
N LEU A 698 7.45 21.21 -28.92
CA LEU A 698 7.49 20.38 -27.71
C LEU A 698 6.96 18.95 -27.93
N ASP A 699 6.65 18.56 -29.17
CA ASP A 699 6.03 17.26 -29.45
C ASP A 699 6.93 16.06 -29.12
N ASP A 700 8.24 16.27 -28.98
CA ASP A 700 9.22 15.26 -28.56
C ASP A 700 9.19 14.94 -27.05
N ILE A 701 8.64 15.84 -26.22
CA ILE A 701 8.51 15.63 -24.77
C ILE A 701 7.06 15.40 -24.31
N ARG A 702 6.08 15.61 -25.19
CA ARG A 702 4.67 15.33 -24.91
C ARG A 702 4.42 13.83 -24.90
N THR A 703 3.69 13.35 -23.90
CA THR A 703 3.28 11.95 -23.79
C THR A 703 1.93 11.71 -24.45
N GLU A 704 1.57 10.42 -24.61
CA GLU A 704 0.21 10.04 -25.05
C GLU A 704 -0.89 10.59 -24.12
N PHE A 705 -0.58 10.82 -22.84
CA PHE A 705 -1.52 11.39 -21.89
C PHE A 705 -1.73 12.89 -22.11
N ASP A 706 -0.66 13.63 -22.44
CA ASP A 706 -0.74 15.06 -22.78
C ASP A 706 -1.53 15.28 -24.08
N VAL A 707 -1.34 14.39 -25.06
CA VAL A 707 -2.11 14.40 -26.31
C VAL A 707 -3.59 14.12 -26.03
N ALA A 708 -3.91 13.11 -25.22
CA ALA A 708 -5.30 12.79 -24.87
C ALA A 708 -6.00 13.93 -24.10
N VAL A 709 -5.28 14.62 -23.21
CA VAL A 709 -5.82 15.80 -22.50
C VAL A 709 -6.06 16.95 -23.47
N ASP A 710 -5.14 17.19 -24.41
CA ASP A 710 -5.24 18.23 -25.43
C ASP A 710 -6.44 18.00 -26.37
N GLU A 711 -6.56 16.79 -26.94
CA GLU A 711 -7.65 16.42 -27.87
C GLU A 711 -9.04 16.56 -27.25
N LEU A 712 -9.18 16.24 -25.95
CA LEU A 712 -10.45 16.32 -25.23
C LEU A 712 -10.68 17.69 -24.56
N SER A 713 -9.75 18.63 -24.68
CA SER A 713 -9.89 19.97 -24.08
C SER A 713 -10.90 20.83 -24.85
N LEU A 714 -11.23 22.01 -24.28
CA LEU A 714 -12.09 22.99 -24.96
C LEU A 714 -11.40 23.70 -26.14
N ASN A 715 -10.07 23.59 -26.21
CA ASN A 715 -9.19 24.25 -27.17
C ASN A 715 -8.09 23.29 -27.68
N PRO A 716 -8.43 22.23 -28.44
CA PRO A 716 -7.45 21.27 -28.94
C PRO A 716 -6.36 21.92 -29.81
N GLY A 717 -5.11 21.47 -29.63
CA GLY A 717 -3.95 21.98 -30.36
C GLY A 717 -3.48 23.36 -29.90
N LYS A 718 -4.08 23.91 -28.84
CA LYS A 718 -3.71 25.21 -28.26
C LYS A 718 -3.31 25.08 -26.79
N GLN A 719 -2.53 26.04 -26.30
CA GLN A 719 -2.10 26.10 -24.91
C GLN A 719 -1.36 24.83 -24.45
N ARG A 720 -0.56 24.21 -25.34
CA ARG A 720 0.05 22.90 -25.08
C ARG A 720 1.00 22.94 -23.87
N PHE A 721 1.76 24.00 -23.67
CA PHE A 721 2.64 24.15 -22.50
C PHE A 721 1.84 24.36 -21.21
N GLU A 722 0.81 25.20 -21.24
CA GLU A 722 -0.07 25.41 -20.08
C GLU A 722 -0.77 24.13 -19.62
N LYS A 723 -1.16 23.26 -20.57
CA LYS A 723 -1.78 21.95 -20.30
C LYS A 723 -0.88 20.97 -19.56
N MET A 724 0.44 21.13 -19.65
CA MET A 724 1.41 20.29 -18.93
C MET A 724 1.75 20.86 -17.54
N ILE A 725 1.26 22.05 -17.17
CA ILE A 725 1.70 22.77 -15.97
C ILE A 725 0.54 23.12 -15.03
N SER A 726 -0.56 23.63 -15.56
CA SER A 726 -1.57 24.32 -14.76
C SER A 726 -2.55 23.36 -14.06
N GLY A 727 -3.14 23.84 -12.97
CA GLY A 727 -4.02 23.07 -12.10
C GLY A 727 -5.31 22.57 -12.77
N MET A 728 -5.73 23.21 -13.89
CA MET A 728 -6.89 22.76 -14.68
C MET A 728 -6.63 21.42 -15.39
N TYR A 729 -5.39 21.09 -15.72
CA TYR A 729 -5.05 19.96 -16.59
C TYR A 729 -4.23 18.85 -15.92
N LEU A 730 -3.42 19.17 -14.90
CA LEU A 730 -2.62 18.16 -14.17
C LEU A 730 -3.47 16.99 -13.67
N GLY A 731 -4.65 17.28 -13.11
CA GLY A 731 -5.60 16.27 -12.65
C GLY A 731 -6.11 15.36 -13.77
N GLU A 732 -6.27 15.87 -14.98
CA GLU A 732 -6.68 15.09 -16.13
C GLU A 732 -5.54 14.20 -16.66
N ILE A 733 -4.29 14.67 -16.62
CA ILE A 733 -3.13 13.82 -16.95
C ILE A 733 -3.07 12.64 -15.99
N VAL A 734 -3.14 12.90 -14.68
CA VAL A 734 -3.19 11.86 -13.63
C VAL A 734 -4.35 10.90 -13.86
N ARG A 735 -5.56 11.43 -14.14
CA ARG A 735 -6.74 10.60 -14.41
C ARG A 735 -6.53 9.66 -15.60
N ASN A 736 -5.94 10.14 -16.70
CA ASN A 736 -5.68 9.31 -17.88
C ASN A 736 -4.62 8.23 -17.62
N ILE A 737 -3.55 8.54 -16.87
CA ILE A 737 -2.55 7.54 -16.44
C ILE A 737 -3.22 6.47 -15.57
N LEU A 738 -4.05 6.87 -14.59
CA LEU A 738 -4.78 5.93 -13.75
C LEU A 738 -5.75 5.05 -14.55
N MET A 739 -6.43 5.61 -15.55
CA MET A 739 -7.26 4.82 -16.46
C MET A 739 -6.45 3.81 -17.25
N ASP A 740 -5.28 4.18 -17.79
CA ASP A 740 -4.40 3.26 -18.52
C ASP A 740 -3.84 2.15 -17.61
N PHE A 741 -3.36 2.51 -16.42
CA PHE A 741 -2.93 1.53 -15.41
C PHE A 741 -4.05 0.56 -15.07
N THR A 742 -5.28 1.05 -14.93
CA THR A 742 -6.44 0.21 -14.67
C THR A 742 -6.72 -0.71 -15.86
N LYS A 743 -6.74 -0.21 -17.10
CA LYS A 743 -6.97 -1.04 -18.30
C LYS A 743 -5.94 -2.16 -18.43
N ARG A 744 -4.68 -1.90 -18.06
CA ARG A 744 -3.58 -2.87 -18.08
C ARG A 744 -3.56 -3.80 -16.86
N GLY A 745 -4.53 -3.69 -15.95
CA GLY A 745 -4.56 -4.50 -14.71
C GLY A 745 -3.48 -4.13 -13.69
N LEU A 746 -2.83 -2.98 -13.83
CA LEU A 746 -1.75 -2.51 -12.95
C LEU A 746 -2.27 -1.81 -11.70
N LEU A 747 -3.54 -1.37 -11.70
CA LEU A 747 -4.25 -0.76 -10.58
C LEU A 747 -5.73 -1.19 -10.54
N PHE A 748 -6.34 -1.02 -9.37
CA PHE A 748 -7.78 -1.20 -9.11
C PHE A 748 -8.37 -2.53 -9.64
N ARG A 749 -7.57 -3.59 -9.66
CA ARG A 749 -7.95 -4.93 -10.16
C ARG A 749 -8.53 -4.93 -11.57
N GLY A 750 -8.08 -4.01 -12.42
CA GLY A 750 -8.59 -3.91 -13.79
C GLY A 750 -9.93 -3.17 -13.93
N ARG A 751 -10.53 -2.68 -12.83
CA ARG A 751 -11.90 -2.17 -12.84
C ARG A 751 -11.94 -0.64 -12.88
N ILE A 752 -12.32 -0.09 -14.03
CA ILE A 752 -12.55 1.34 -14.19
C ILE A 752 -13.90 1.70 -13.56
N SER A 753 -13.90 2.46 -12.49
CA SER A 753 -15.12 2.98 -11.86
C SER A 753 -15.70 4.16 -12.64
N GLU A 754 -17.00 4.41 -12.52
CA GLU A 754 -17.64 5.61 -13.11
C GLU A 754 -17.04 6.91 -12.57
N ARG A 755 -16.61 6.92 -11.30
CA ARG A 755 -15.89 8.07 -10.73
C ARG A 755 -14.56 8.34 -11.43
N LEU A 756 -13.79 7.29 -11.77
CA LEU A 756 -12.52 7.46 -12.48
C LEU A 756 -12.71 7.94 -13.93
N LYS A 757 -13.89 7.69 -14.53
CA LYS A 757 -14.25 8.24 -15.84
C LYS A 757 -14.66 9.71 -15.79
N THR A 758 -14.98 10.23 -14.61
CA THR A 758 -15.46 11.62 -14.43
C THR A 758 -14.29 12.58 -14.59
N ARG A 759 -14.39 13.50 -15.56
CA ARG A 759 -13.36 14.53 -15.80
C ARG A 759 -13.36 15.57 -14.68
N GLY A 760 -12.18 16.09 -14.34
CA GLY A 760 -12.00 17.08 -13.29
C GLY A 760 -12.09 16.51 -11.86
N ILE A 761 -12.17 15.18 -11.70
CA ILE A 761 -12.29 14.55 -10.37
C ILE A 761 -11.05 14.77 -9.48
N PHE A 762 -9.89 15.03 -10.09
CA PHE A 762 -8.63 15.35 -9.41
C PHE A 762 -8.37 16.86 -9.45
N GLU A 763 -9.17 17.62 -8.71
CA GLU A 763 -8.91 19.05 -8.49
C GLU A 763 -7.55 19.27 -7.83
N THR A 764 -6.94 20.44 -8.05
CA THR A 764 -5.63 20.82 -7.47
C THR A 764 -5.56 20.57 -5.96
N LYS A 765 -6.65 20.83 -5.23
CA LYS A 765 -6.76 20.57 -3.79
C LYS A 765 -6.48 19.11 -3.44
N PHE A 766 -7.02 18.16 -4.21
CA PHE A 766 -6.83 16.73 -3.93
C PHE A 766 -5.43 16.27 -4.30
N LEU A 767 -4.87 16.75 -5.41
CA LEU A 767 -3.48 16.47 -5.77
C LEU A 767 -2.52 16.94 -4.66
N SER A 768 -2.69 18.17 -4.18
CA SER A 768 -1.88 18.72 -3.08
C SER A 768 -2.08 18.00 -1.74
N GLN A 769 -3.20 17.31 -1.53
CA GLN A 769 -3.44 16.50 -0.33
C GLN A 769 -2.78 15.12 -0.42
N ILE A 770 -2.72 14.54 -1.62
CA ILE A 770 -2.12 13.22 -1.85
C ILE A 770 -0.59 13.28 -1.74
N GLU A 771 0.02 14.40 -2.11
CA GLU A 771 1.48 14.58 -2.05
C GLU A 771 2.01 15.04 -0.67
N ARG A 772 1.13 15.25 0.32
CA ARG A 772 1.49 15.59 1.70
C ARG A 772 1.58 14.35 2.56
#